data_AF-A0A1G7TZY3-F1
#
_entry.id   AF-A0A1G7TZY3-F1
#
_cell.length_a   1.000
_cell.length_b   1.000
_cell.length_c   1.000
_cell.angle_alpha   90.00
_cell.angle_beta   90.00
_cell.angle_gamma   90.00
#
_symmetry.space_group_name_H-M   'P 1'
#
loop_
_entity.id
_entity.type
_entity.pdbx_description
1 polymer ?
#
loop_
_entity_poly.entity_id
_entity_poly.type
_entity_poly.pdbx_seq_one_letter_code
_entity_poly.pdbx_strand_id
1 'polypeptide(L)'
;MPKRTDIDSILIIGAGPIVIGQACEFDYSGAQACKALKEEGYRVILVNSNPATIMTDPGLADATYVEPITPEMVGKIIARERAERPDDTLVLLPTMGGQTGLNTAMKLDELGILAEHGVEMIAARREVIEKAEDRLKFRQAMDAIGLESPRSHLVHDMAEAREALADIGLPVIIRPSFTLGGQGGGVAYNVEEYERIISGGLAASPVGQVLVEESVLGWKEFEMEVVRDRADNCIIVCSIENIDPMGVHTGDSITVAPALTLTDKEYQRMRDASIACLREIGVETGGSNVQFAVNPEDGRMVVIEMNPRVSRSSALASKATGFPIAKVAAKLAVGYTLDELKNDITRITPASFEPTIDYVVTKIPRFTFEKFPDTQPLLTTSMKSVGEAMAIGRTFHESLQKGLRSMETGLTGLDEIAIPGVHPDTPDEDVRDALKAALTTARPERLLVIAQALRLGMSVAEVARTSHYDPWFVERLKEIVDAEAELKANGLPGDAQTLLAAKKLGFSDQRLAKLTGKTVTEVAFRREVLGVTPVFKRIDTCAAELPSNTAYMYGCYEGDGITPAECEADVSTRDKVIILGGGPNRIGQGIEFDYCCVHAAYALNEAGFETIMVNCNPETVSTDYDTSDRLYFEPLTAEDVLSLIRREQTAGQVKGVIVQFGGQTPLKLARALEAAGVPILGTSPDAIDLAEDRERFQQLLHKLGLKQPANGIARSLDEAKAVARRIGYPVVIRPSYVLGGRAMRIVYDEAGLTNYIHEAVVVTGDSPVLLDSYLQGATEIDVDAVRDGTETWVAGIMEHIEEAGVHSGDSACSLPPFSLTADQIAELKRQTRLLADGLDVRGLMNVQFAFKGGEVYILEVNPRASRTVPFVAKATGTPVAKIAARVMAGEPLSVFDLTDHARPHVAVKEAVFPFARFPGTDIVLGPEMKSTGEVMGIDTDFPRAFAKSQLGAGVTLPLSGQVFLSVRDEDKPAALTVARQLLGMGFSLMATGGTARFLENNQVPVNRTYKVREGRRPHCVDEMISGHVQIVINTTEGAQSLKDSWDIRHTALERNICHFTTIAGARAAVAAIEALKRGPLEAQSLQRYFGAA
;
A
#
# COMPACT_ATOMS: atom_id res chain seq x y z
N MET A 1 -17.97 -12.68 -31.95
CA MET A 1 -19.25 -11.94 -31.89
C MET A 1 -18.91 -10.63 -31.18
N PRO A 2 -19.37 -9.49 -31.68
CA PRO A 2 -19.00 -8.18 -31.11
C PRO A 2 -19.63 -7.98 -29.72
N LYS A 3 -19.42 -6.78 -29.15
CA LYS A 3 -19.97 -6.35 -27.86
C LYS A 3 -21.43 -6.77 -27.61
N ARG A 4 -21.76 -7.13 -26.37
CA ARG A 4 -23.11 -7.43 -25.88
C ARG A 4 -23.99 -6.19 -25.99
N THR A 5 -25.09 -6.28 -26.75
CA THR A 5 -26.08 -5.20 -26.91
C THR A 5 -27.30 -5.38 -26.02
N ASP A 6 -27.33 -6.45 -25.23
CA ASP A 6 -28.34 -6.75 -24.22
C ASP A 6 -27.99 -6.15 -22.85
N ILE A 7 -26.87 -5.43 -22.72
CA ILE A 7 -26.42 -4.76 -21.50
C ILE A 7 -26.40 -3.25 -21.75
N ASP A 8 -26.97 -2.48 -20.83
CA ASP A 8 -26.94 -1.01 -20.86
C ASP A 8 -26.03 -0.45 -19.76
N SER A 9 -26.17 -0.98 -18.54
CA SER A 9 -25.49 -0.51 -17.34
C SER A 9 -24.64 -1.63 -16.70
N ILE A 10 -23.44 -1.29 -16.23
CA ILE A 10 -22.51 -2.23 -15.58
C ILE A 10 -22.10 -1.66 -14.22
N LEU A 11 -22.40 -2.39 -13.15
CA LEU A 11 -21.90 -2.12 -11.81
C LEU A 11 -20.56 -2.83 -11.59
N ILE A 12 -19.52 -2.06 -11.30
CA ILE A 12 -18.21 -2.56 -10.89
C ILE A 12 -18.09 -2.44 -9.37
N ILE A 13 -17.64 -3.50 -8.71
CA ILE A 13 -17.27 -3.46 -7.28
C ILE A 13 -15.76 -3.26 -7.18
N GLY A 14 -15.33 -2.15 -6.56
CA GLY A 14 -13.94 -1.88 -6.23
C GLY A 14 -13.44 -2.67 -5.02
N ALA A 15 -12.16 -2.52 -4.69
CA ALA A 15 -11.54 -3.28 -3.60
C ALA A 15 -11.76 -2.70 -2.19
N GLY A 16 -12.11 -1.42 -2.09
CA GLY A 16 -12.17 -0.71 -0.81
C GLY A 16 -10.81 -0.16 -0.39
N PRO A 17 -10.56 -0.01 0.93
CA PRO A 17 -9.32 0.56 1.43
C PRO A 17 -8.11 -0.33 1.14
N ILE A 18 -6.94 0.30 1.02
CA ILE A 18 -5.65 -0.38 0.89
C ILE A 18 -5.32 -1.15 2.17
N VAL A 19 -5.10 -2.46 2.04
CA VAL A 19 -4.66 -3.35 3.12
C VAL A 19 -3.53 -4.25 2.64
N ILE A 20 -2.73 -4.77 3.56
CA ILE A 20 -1.73 -5.79 3.22
C ILE A 20 -2.44 -6.99 2.57
N GLY A 21 -2.01 -7.32 1.35
CA GLY A 21 -2.61 -8.37 0.53
C GLY A 21 -3.64 -7.90 -0.50
N GLN A 22 -4.09 -6.64 -0.43
CA GLN A 22 -5.04 -6.06 -1.39
C GLN A 22 -4.80 -4.55 -1.48
N ALA A 23 -3.96 -4.12 -2.43
CA ALA A 23 -3.43 -2.78 -2.49
C ALA A 23 -3.82 -2.02 -3.77
N CYS A 24 -2.89 -1.26 -4.35
CA CYS A 24 -3.16 -0.30 -5.41
C CYS A 24 -3.50 -0.97 -6.75
N GLU A 25 -3.16 -2.25 -6.92
CA GLU A 25 -3.36 -3.03 -8.14
C GLU A 25 -4.84 -3.05 -8.59
N PHE A 26 -5.77 -2.86 -7.65
CA PHE A 26 -7.20 -2.82 -7.91
C PHE A 26 -7.74 -1.43 -8.26
N ASP A 27 -7.04 -0.35 -7.87
CA ASP A 27 -7.32 0.98 -8.45
C ASP A 27 -6.86 1.00 -9.91
N TYR A 28 -5.66 0.50 -10.20
CA TYR A 28 -5.17 0.34 -11.56
C TYR A 28 -6.14 -0.51 -12.41
N SER A 29 -6.47 -1.72 -11.96
CA SER A 29 -7.35 -2.62 -12.71
C SER A 29 -8.76 -2.06 -12.84
N GLY A 30 -9.30 -1.47 -11.77
CA GLY A 30 -10.62 -0.86 -11.76
C GLY A 30 -10.72 0.36 -12.67
N ALA A 31 -9.70 1.23 -12.68
CA ALA A 31 -9.64 2.39 -13.56
C ALA A 31 -9.57 1.98 -15.04
N GLN A 32 -8.76 0.96 -15.36
CA GLN A 32 -8.73 0.39 -16.72
C GLN A 32 -10.09 -0.18 -17.14
N ALA A 33 -10.76 -0.92 -16.25
CA ALA A 33 -12.08 -1.47 -16.54
C ALA A 33 -13.14 -0.36 -16.77
N CYS A 34 -13.17 0.67 -15.92
CA CYS A 34 -14.06 1.82 -16.10
C CYS A 34 -13.83 2.51 -17.45
N LYS A 35 -12.56 2.81 -17.79
CA LYS A 35 -12.20 3.45 -19.07
C LYS A 35 -12.61 2.58 -20.25
N ALA A 36 -12.28 1.28 -20.22
CA ALA A 36 -12.57 0.33 -21.29
C ALA A 36 -14.08 0.23 -21.57
N LEU A 37 -14.90 0.13 -20.52
CA LEU A 37 -16.35 -0.04 -20.68
C LEU A 37 -17.04 1.26 -21.14
N LYS A 38 -16.59 2.42 -20.67
CA LYS A 38 -17.10 3.72 -21.16
C LYS A 38 -16.75 3.95 -22.63
N GLU A 39 -15.54 3.58 -23.06
CA GLU A 39 -15.14 3.66 -24.49
C GLU A 39 -16.06 2.84 -25.40
N GLU A 40 -16.61 1.72 -24.90
CA GLU A 40 -17.55 0.87 -25.64
C GLU A 40 -19.01 1.37 -25.58
N GLY A 41 -19.26 2.47 -24.85
CA GLY A 41 -20.56 3.13 -24.73
C GLY A 41 -21.49 2.53 -23.68
N TYR A 42 -20.98 1.76 -22.73
CA TYR A 42 -21.77 1.31 -21.57
C TYR A 42 -21.90 2.42 -20.54
N ARG A 43 -23.01 2.42 -19.81
CA ARG A 43 -23.13 3.20 -18.58
C ARG A 43 -22.41 2.47 -17.45
N VAL A 44 -21.41 3.11 -16.85
CA VAL A 44 -20.59 2.52 -15.80
C VAL A 44 -21.01 3.07 -14.44
N ILE A 45 -21.39 2.17 -13.54
CA ILE A 45 -21.63 2.43 -12.12
C ILE A 45 -20.46 1.83 -11.35
N LEU A 46 -19.91 2.56 -10.40
CA LEU A 46 -18.80 2.08 -9.57
C LEU A 46 -19.13 2.26 -8.09
N VAL A 47 -18.84 1.25 -7.27
CA VAL A 47 -18.77 1.38 -5.81
C VAL A 47 -17.36 1.10 -5.30
N ASN A 48 -16.77 2.06 -4.59
CA ASN A 48 -15.50 1.86 -3.88
C ASN A 48 -15.39 2.86 -2.71
N SER A 49 -15.19 2.38 -1.48
CA SER A 49 -15.11 3.22 -0.29
C SER A 49 -13.82 4.05 -0.18
N ASN A 50 -12.78 3.73 -0.95
CA ASN A 50 -11.49 4.41 -0.87
C ASN A 50 -11.46 5.70 -1.72
N PRO A 51 -11.36 6.90 -1.09
CA PRO A 51 -11.39 8.18 -1.80
C PRO A 51 -10.07 8.50 -2.53
N ALA A 52 -8.99 7.81 -2.22
CA ALA A 52 -7.66 8.08 -2.79
C ALA A 52 -7.41 7.43 -4.15
N THR A 53 -8.44 6.82 -4.74
CA THR A 53 -8.36 6.07 -5.99
C THR A 53 -8.67 6.95 -7.20
N ILE A 54 -8.02 6.68 -8.34
CA ILE A 54 -8.36 7.29 -9.63
C ILE A 54 -9.70 6.76 -10.14
N MET A 55 -10.01 5.49 -9.88
CA MET A 55 -11.26 4.90 -10.32
C MET A 55 -12.50 5.62 -9.77
N THR A 56 -12.40 6.25 -8.59
CA THR A 56 -13.48 7.03 -7.98
C THR A 56 -13.52 8.50 -8.42
N ASP A 57 -12.74 8.91 -9.43
CA ASP A 57 -12.90 10.24 -10.00
C ASP A 57 -14.29 10.38 -10.65
N PRO A 58 -15.03 11.48 -10.38
CA PRO A 58 -16.39 11.65 -10.88
C PRO A 58 -16.55 11.59 -12.41
N GLY A 59 -15.47 11.77 -13.18
CA GLY A 59 -15.48 11.67 -14.64
C GLY A 59 -15.27 10.26 -15.20
N LEU A 60 -14.71 9.34 -14.40
CA LEU A 60 -14.28 8.03 -14.89
C LEU A 60 -15.42 7.00 -14.95
N ALA A 61 -16.45 7.16 -14.13
CA ALA A 61 -17.71 6.41 -14.20
C ALA A 61 -18.88 7.39 -14.37
N ASP A 62 -20.06 6.91 -14.76
CA ASP A 62 -21.26 7.72 -14.88
C ASP A 62 -21.96 7.92 -13.53
N ALA A 63 -21.88 6.92 -12.65
CA ALA A 63 -22.31 7.01 -11.26
C ALA A 63 -21.25 6.41 -10.31
N THR A 64 -20.61 7.27 -9.52
CA THR A 64 -19.52 6.88 -8.61
C THR A 64 -19.99 6.94 -7.16
N TYR A 65 -20.04 5.79 -6.50
CA TYR A 65 -20.39 5.65 -5.09
C TYR A 65 -19.14 5.46 -4.24
N VAL A 66 -18.81 6.48 -3.44
CA VAL A 66 -17.83 6.34 -2.35
C VAL A 66 -18.59 5.94 -1.09
N GLU A 67 -18.94 4.66 -1.03
CA GLU A 67 -19.81 4.07 -0.02
C GLU A 67 -19.20 2.76 0.51
N PRO A 68 -19.56 2.31 1.74
CA PRO A 68 -19.10 1.04 2.27
C PRO A 68 -19.45 -0.14 1.37
N ILE A 69 -18.48 -1.03 1.13
CA ILE A 69 -18.64 -2.20 0.26
C ILE A 69 -19.18 -3.37 1.08
N THR A 70 -20.43 -3.24 1.55
CA THR A 70 -21.17 -4.33 2.20
C THR A 70 -22.34 -4.77 1.33
N PRO A 71 -22.82 -6.02 1.44
CA PRO A 71 -23.96 -6.49 0.68
C PRO A 71 -25.20 -5.60 0.83
N GLU A 72 -25.45 -5.07 2.02
CA GLU A 72 -26.59 -4.20 2.29
C GLU A 72 -26.47 -2.84 1.58
N MET A 73 -25.28 -2.24 1.59
CA MET A 73 -25.03 -0.95 0.92
C MET A 73 -25.00 -1.11 -0.60
N VAL A 74 -24.35 -2.16 -1.12
CA VAL A 74 -24.36 -2.43 -2.56
C VAL A 74 -25.76 -2.80 -3.05
N GLY A 75 -26.55 -3.53 -2.25
CA GLY A 75 -27.96 -3.78 -2.53
C GLY A 75 -28.78 -2.49 -2.65
N LYS A 76 -28.53 -1.49 -1.80
CA LYS A 76 -29.16 -0.15 -1.92
C LYS A 76 -28.73 0.59 -3.19
N ILE A 77 -27.47 0.47 -3.59
CA ILE A 77 -26.98 1.03 -4.86
C ILE A 77 -27.72 0.38 -6.03
N ILE A 78 -27.81 -0.95 -6.07
CA ILE A 78 -28.54 -1.68 -7.11
C ILE A 78 -30.01 -1.24 -7.15
N ALA A 79 -30.70 -1.23 -6.01
CA ALA A 79 -32.11 -0.83 -5.92
C ALA A 79 -32.33 0.60 -6.43
N ARG A 80 -31.42 1.53 -6.08
CA ARG A 80 -31.47 2.92 -6.53
C ARG A 80 -31.25 3.06 -8.03
N GLU A 81 -30.21 2.42 -8.56
CA GLU A 81 -29.88 2.46 -9.99
C GLU A 81 -31.01 1.86 -10.83
N ARG A 82 -31.62 0.76 -10.37
CA ARG A 82 -32.83 0.17 -10.98
C ARG A 82 -34.04 1.09 -10.89
N ALA A 83 -34.22 1.84 -9.81
CA ALA A 83 -35.31 2.80 -9.69
C ALA A 83 -35.14 4.01 -10.63
N GLU A 84 -33.90 4.44 -10.86
CA GLU A 84 -33.56 5.57 -11.72
C GLU A 84 -33.60 5.21 -13.21
N ARG A 85 -33.21 3.98 -13.54
CA ARG A 85 -33.16 3.44 -14.90
C ARG A 85 -33.83 2.04 -14.93
N PRO A 86 -35.17 1.97 -14.83
CA PRO A 86 -35.88 0.69 -14.77
C PRO A 86 -35.78 -0.13 -16.06
N ASP A 87 -35.59 0.55 -17.19
CA ASP A 87 -35.51 -0.03 -18.52
C ASP A 87 -34.10 -0.54 -18.88
N ASP A 88 -33.05 -0.07 -18.21
CA ASP A 88 -31.66 -0.50 -18.47
C ASP A 88 -31.47 -1.95 -18.03
N THR A 89 -30.77 -2.77 -18.82
CA THR A 89 -30.25 -4.04 -18.32
C THR A 89 -28.98 -3.80 -17.52
N LEU A 90 -29.07 -4.03 -16.20
CA LEU A 90 -27.96 -3.86 -15.25
C LEU A 90 -27.27 -5.20 -14.98
N VAL A 91 -25.95 -5.24 -15.13
CA VAL A 91 -25.11 -6.40 -14.79
C VAL A 91 -24.04 -6.03 -13.75
N LEU A 92 -23.47 -7.04 -13.09
CA LEU A 92 -22.44 -6.91 -12.07
C LEU A 92 -21.11 -7.49 -12.56
N LEU A 93 -20.03 -6.72 -12.47
CA LEU A 93 -18.66 -7.14 -12.74
C LEU A 93 -17.87 -7.23 -11.41
N PRO A 94 -17.69 -8.43 -10.82
CA PRO A 94 -17.08 -8.59 -9.50
C PRO A 94 -15.56 -8.81 -9.52
N THR A 95 -14.97 -9.01 -10.70
CA THR A 95 -13.59 -9.51 -10.86
C THR A 95 -12.49 -8.44 -10.83
N MET A 96 -12.84 -7.18 -10.56
CA MET A 96 -11.89 -6.04 -10.53
C MET A 96 -11.58 -5.53 -9.13
N GLY A 97 -12.27 -6.03 -8.10
CA GLY A 97 -12.20 -5.54 -6.71
C GLY A 97 -11.51 -6.49 -5.73
N GLY A 98 -10.62 -7.36 -6.20
CA GLY A 98 -9.93 -8.33 -5.34
C GLY A 98 -10.90 -9.27 -4.62
N GLN A 99 -10.54 -9.65 -3.39
CA GLN A 99 -11.39 -10.54 -2.58
C GLN A 99 -12.65 -9.83 -2.09
N THR A 100 -12.56 -8.53 -1.78
CA THR A 100 -13.73 -7.72 -1.37
C THR A 100 -14.83 -7.78 -2.43
N GLY A 101 -14.47 -7.61 -3.71
CA GLY A 101 -15.41 -7.66 -4.83
C GLY A 101 -16.11 -9.01 -4.95
N LEU A 102 -15.34 -10.10 -4.93
CA LEU A 102 -15.88 -11.46 -5.03
C LEU A 102 -16.78 -11.81 -3.84
N ASN A 103 -16.33 -11.56 -2.60
CA ASN A 103 -17.08 -11.89 -1.40
C ASN A 103 -18.42 -11.14 -1.33
N THR A 104 -18.42 -9.85 -1.68
CA THR A 104 -19.64 -9.05 -1.70
C THR A 104 -20.61 -9.53 -2.77
N ALA A 105 -20.13 -9.83 -3.98
CA ALA A 105 -20.96 -10.36 -5.06
C ALA A 105 -21.59 -11.72 -4.71
N MET A 106 -20.79 -12.63 -4.15
CA MET A 106 -21.25 -13.94 -3.68
C MET A 106 -22.31 -13.80 -2.58
N LYS A 107 -22.12 -12.86 -1.65
CA LYS A 107 -23.10 -12.65 -0.57
C LYS A 107 -24.38 -11.99 -1.06
N LEU A 108 -24.31 -11.07 -2.02
CA LEU A 108 -25.48 -10.49 -2.69
C LEU A 108 -26.32 -11.58 -3.40
N ASP A 109 -25.66 -12.53 -4.06
CA ASP A 109 -26.31 -13.67 -4.69
C ASP A 109 -26.95 -14.62 -3.66
N GLU A 110 -26.22 -14.97 -2.59
CA GLU A 110 -26.73 -15.80 -1.49
C GLU A 110 -27.96 -15.19 -0.80
N LEU A 111 -27.99 -13.87 -0.65
CA LEU A 111 -29.13 -13.14 -0.08
C LEU A 111 -30.30 -12.98 -1.07
N GLY A 112 -30.14 -13.38 -2.34
CA GLY A 112 -31.16 -13.27 -3.39
C GLY A 112 -31.35 -11.87 -3.96
N ILE A 113 -30.50 -10.89 -3.59
CA ILE A 113 -30.63 -9.47 -3.99
C ILE A 113 -30.42 -9.31 -5.49
N LEU A 114 -29.46 -10.05 -6.08
CA LEU A 114 -29.21 -10.01 -7.52
C LEU A 114 -30.42 -10.51 -8.30
N ALA A 115 -31.03 -11.61 -7.86
CA ALA A 115 -32.21 -12.19 -8.48
C ALA A 115 -33.44 -11.29 -8.33
N GLU A 116 -33.63 -10.66 -7.17
CA GLU A 116 -34.71 -9.70 -6.91
C GLU A 116 -34.70 -8.52 -7.90
N HIS A 117 -33.51 -8.04 -8.26
CA HIS A 117 -33.32 -6.91 -9.16
C HIS A 117 -33.02 -7.28 -10.61
N GLY A 118 -32.95 -8.57 -10.94
CA GLY A 118 -32.64 -9.06 -12.29
C GLY A 118 -31.21 -8.74 -12.75
N VAL A 119 -30.24 -8.75 -11.84
CA VAL A 119 -28.83 -8.43 -12.11
C VAL A 119 -28.02 -9.69 -12.36
N GLU A 120 -27.44 -9.83 -13.55
CA GLU A 120 -26.54 -10.93 -13.92
C GLU A 120 -25.10 -10.64 -13.47
N MET A 121 -24.38 -11.65 -12.96
CA MET A 121 -22.92 -11.57 -12.81
C MET A 121 -22.21 -11.95 -14.11
N ILE A 122 -21.37 -11.05 -14.63
CA ILE A 122 -20.52 -11.27 -15.82
C ILE A 122 -19.06 -11.53 -15.43
N ALA A 123 -18.25 -12.00 -16.39
CA ALA A 123 -16.87 -12.47 -16.21
C ALA A 123 -16.72 -13.75 -15.37
N ALA A 124 -17.14 -13.72 -14.11
CA ALA A 124 -17.10 -14.86 -13.20
C ALA A 124 -18.45 -15.01 -12.48
N ARG A 125 -19.16 -16.10 -12.79
CA ARG A 125 -20.43 -16.46 -12.14
C ARG A 125 -20.17 -17.12 -10.79
N ARG A 126 -21.21 -17.20 -9.95
CA ARG A 126 -21.16 -17.87 -8.64
C ARG A 126 -20.45 -19.23 -8.67
N GLU A 127 -20.86 -20.09 -9.59
CA GLU A 127 -20.31 -21.45 -9.71
C GLU A 127 -18.80 -21.44 -9.99
N VAL A 128 -18.32 -20.47 -10.79
CA VAL A 128 -16.89 -20.31 -11.14
C VAL A 128 -16.10 -19.83 -9.92
N ILE A 129 -16.60 -18.79 -9.24
CA ILE A 129 -15.97 -18.22 -8.05
C ILE A 129 -15.91 -19.29 -6.94
N GLU A 130 -17.03 -19.96 -6.67
CA GLU A 130 -17.10 -20.99 -5.64
C GLU A 130 -16.20 -22.19 -5.95
N LYS A 131 -16.11 -22.61 -7.23
CA LYS A 131 -15.26 -23.73 -7.64
C LYS A 131 -13.77 -23.43 -7.52
N ALA A 132 -13.35 -22.16 -7.68
CA ALA A 132 -11.96 -21.74 -7.54
C ALA A 132 -11.58 -21.45 -6.08
N GLU A 133 -12.43 -20.75 -5.33
CA GLU A 133 -12.15 -20.27 -3.98
C GLU A 133 -12.34 -21.36 -2.90
N ASP A 134 -13.26 -22.32 -3.11
CA ASP A 134 -13.39 -23.49 -2.24
C ASP A 134 -12.29 -24.51 -2.57
N ARG A 135 -11.36 -24.70 -1.63
CA ARG A 135 -10.19 -25.56 -1.80
C ARG A 135 -10.53 -27.01 -2.13
N LEU A 136 -11.63 -27.54 -1.57
CA LEU A 136 -12.04 -28.92 -1.83
C LEU A 136 -12.60 -29.04 -3.24
N LYS A 137 -13.44 -28.09 -3.66
CA LYS A 137 -13.98 -28.06 -5.02
C LYS A 137 -12.89 -27.85 -6.06
N PHE A 138 -11.94 -26.95 -5.78
CA PHE A 138 -10.78 -26.72 -6.64
C PHE A 138 -9.97 -28.00 -6.81
N ARG A 139 -9.63 -28.69 -5.71
CA ARG A 139 -8.89 -29.96 -5.79
C ARG A 139 -9.64 -31.02 -6.58
N GLN A 140 -10.94 -31.22 -6.30
CA GLN A 140 -11.76 -32.17 -7.05
C GLN A 140 -11.78 -31.85 -8.56
N ALA A 141 -11.79 -30.57 -8.90
CA ALA A 141 -11.70 -30.10 -10.27
C ALA A 141 -10.33 -30.44 -10.89
N MET A 142 -9.23 -30.20 -10.17
CA MET A 142 -7.87 -30.54 -10.64
C MET A 142 -7.68 -32.05 -10.82
N ASP A 143 -8.15 -32.86 -9.86
CA ASP A 143 -8.15 -34.33 -9.93
C ASP A 143 -8.92 -34.83 -11.18
N ALA A 144 -10.05 -34.19 -11.51
CA ALA A 144 -10.88 -34.55 -12.67
C ALA A 144 -10.16 -34.35 -14.01
N ILE A 145 -9.25 -33.38 -14.11
CA ILE A 145 -8.43 -33.11 -15.30
C ILE A 145 -7.02 -33.69 -15.22
N GLY A 146 -6.72 -34.46 -14.16
CA GLY A 146 -5.43 -35.13 -13.98
C GLY A 146 -4.27 -34.20 -13.62
N LEU A 147 -4.56 -33.02 -13.05
CA LEU A 147 -3.54 -32.14 -12.48
C LEU A 147 -3.32 -32.50 -11.01
N GLU A 148 -2.07 -32.75 -10.62
CA GLU A 148 -1.74 -33.05 -9.23
C GLU A 148 -1.82 -31.80 -8.36
N SER A 149 -2.45 -31.91 -7.20
CA SER A 149 -2.32 -30.95 -6.09
C SER A 149 -1.52 -31.58 -4.94
N PRO A 150 -0.95 -30.79 -4.01
CA PRO A 150 -0.38 -31.34 -2.78
C PRO A 150 -1.37 -32.27 -2.08
N ARG A 151 -0.89 -33.41 -1.57
CA ARG A 151 -1.77 -34.35 -0.85
C ARG A 151 -2.35 -33.67 0.39
N SER A 152 -3.66 -33.70 0.55
CA SER A 152 -4.31 -33.07 1.71
C SER A 152 -5.49 -33.86 2.28
N HIS A 153 -5.86 -33.55 3.52
CA HIS A 153 -7.05 -34.04 4.22
C HIS A 153 -7.77 -32.88 4.90
N LEU A 154 -9.10 -32.84 4.79
CA LEU A 154 -9.92 -31.92 5.58
C LEU A 154 -10.28 -32.59 6.90
N VAL A 155 -9.99 -31.95 8.02
CA VAL A 155 -10.19 -32.51 9.36
C VAL A 155 -11.09 -31.59 10.20
N HIS A 156 -11.94 -32.21 11.01
CA HIS A 156 -12.95 -31.54 11.85
C HIS A 156 -12.71 -31.75 13.34
N ASP A 157 -11.84 -32.71 13.69
CA ASP A 157 -11.46 -33.00 15.05
C ASP A 157 -10.02 -33.54 15.12
N MET A 158 -9.55 -33.75 16.36
CA MET A 158 -8.20 -34.25 16.62
C MET A 158 -7.99 -35.72 16.22
N ALA A 159 -9.03 -36.53 16.08
CA ALA A 159 -8.90 -37.91 15.63
C ALA A 159 -8.64 -37.95 14.13
N GLU A 160 -9.45 -37.24 13.33
CA GLU A 160 -9.23 -37.06 11.89
C GLU A 160 -7.86 -36.44 11.60
N ALA A 161 -7.46 -35.45 12.41
CA ALA A 161 -6.13 -34.84 12.31
C ALA A 161 -4.99 -35.85 12.51
N ARG A 162 -5.10 -36.79 13.46
CA ARG A 162 -4.04 -37.80 13.66
C ARG A 162 -3.98 -38.80 12.52
N GLU A 163 -5.11 -39.15 11.92
CA GLU A 163 -5.16 -40.00 10.72
C GLU A 163 -4.52 -39.30 9.52
N ALA A 164 -4.86 -38.02 9.30
CA ALA A 164 -4.26 -37.20 8.25
C ALA A 164 -2.73 -37.10 8.39
N LEU A 165 -2.23 -36.93 9.61
CA LEU A 165 -0.78 -36.87 9.88
C LEU A 165 -0.08 -38.20 9.56
N ALA A 166 -0.72 -39.33 9.86
CA ALA A 166 -0.15 -40.65 9.57
C ALA A 166 -0.05 -40.93 8.06
N ASP A 167 -0.96 -40.36 7.27
CA ASP A 167 -0.95 -40.50 5.81
C ASP A 167 0.02 -39.52 5.12
N ILE A 168 0.03 -38.25 5.53
CA ILE A 168 0.82 -37.19 4.87
C ILE A 168 2.27 -37.18 5.36
N GLY A 169 2.49 -37.31 6.67
CA GLY A 169 3.81 -37.15 7.30
C GLY A 169 4.20 -35.70 7.58
N LEU A 170 5.34 -35.52 8.26
CA LEU A 170 5.91 -34.21 8.63
C LEU A 170 7.10 -33.85 7.72
N PRO A 171 7.38 -32.54 7.50
CA PRO A 171 6.58 -31.41 7.94
C PRO A 171 5.26 -31.30 7.16
N VAL A 172 4.26 -30.67 7.77
CA VAL A 172 2.91 -30.55 7.19
C VAL A 172 2.40 -29.12 7.29
N ILE A 173 1.68 -28.68 6.26
CA ILE A 173 1.03 -27.37 6.19
C ILE A 173 -0.39 -27.50 6.75
N ILE A 174 -0.76 -26.60 7.66
CA ILE A 174 -2.05 -26.59 8.35
C ILE A 174 -2.76 -25.28 8.02
N ARG A 175 -3.94 -25.35 7.43
CA ARG A 175 -4.71 -24.17 6.98
C ARG A 175 -6.17 -24.28 7.43
N PRO A 176 -6.60 -23.51 8.44
CA PRO A 176 -7.99 -23.47 8.83
C PRO A 176 -8.88 -22.90 7.73
N SER A 177 -10.08 -23.44 7.60
CA SER A 177 -11.04 -22.99 6.61
C SER A 177 -11.71 -21.70 7.08
N PHE A 178 -11.96 -20.78 6.13
CA PHE A 178 -12.62 -19.50 6.36
C PHE A 178 -11.94 -18.59 7.40
N THR A 179 -10.64 -18.78 7.68
CA THR A 179 -9.85 -17.85 8.48
C THR A 179 -9.04 -16.91 7.59
N LEU A 180 -8.83 -15.68 8.05
CA LEU A 180 -8.07 -14.67 7.31
C LEU A 180 -6.59 -14.70 7.72
N GLY A 181 -5.70 -14.43 6.76
CA GLY A 181 -4.28 -14.22 7.02
C GLY A 181 -3.52 -15.38 7.66
N GLY A 182 -3.99 -16.62 7.48
CA GLY A 182 -3.36 -17.81 8.07
C GLY A 182 -3.62 -17.95 9.56
N GLN A 183 -4.62 -17.24 10.12
CA GLN A 183 -5.00 -17.35 11.52
C GLN A 183 -5.37 -18.80 11.86
N GLY A 184 -4.73 -19.33 12.91
CA GLY A 184 -4.86 -20.72 13.35
C GLY A 184 -4.13 -21.74 12.48
N GLY A 185 -3.45 -21.31 11.41
CA GLY A 185 -2.65 -22.16 10.54
C GLY A 185 -1.15 -22.06 10.83
N GLY A 186 -0.37 -22.85 10.11
CA GLY A 186 1.09 -22.86 10.25
C GLY A 186 1.73 -24.10 9.64
N VAL A 187 3.04 -24.22 9.85
CA VAL A 187 3.81 -25.42 9.52
C VAL A 187 4.09 -26.16 10.81
N ALA A 188 3.83 -27.46 10.84
CA ALA A 188 4.25 -28.32 11.93
C ALA A 188 5.44 -29.16 11.50
N TYR A 189 6.53 -29.09 12.26
CA TYR A 189 7.74 -29.91 12.07
C TYR A 189 7.79 -31.12 12.99
N ASN A 190 6.94 -31.14 14.01
CA ASN A 190 6.82 -32.22 14.97
C ASN A 190 5.35 -32.40 15.41
N VAL A 191 5.07 -33.51 16.09
CA VAL A 191 3.70 -33.89 16.52
C VAL A 191 3.13 -32.90 17.54
N GLU A 192 3.97 -32.34 18.42
CA GLU A 192 3.51 -31.38 19.44
C GLU A 192 3.06 -30.05 18.80
N GLU A 193 3.84 -29.54 17.85
CA GLU A 193 3.45 -28.41 17.02
C GLU A 193 2.17 -28.70 16.24
N TYR A 194 2.08 -29.88 15.64
CA TYR A 194 0.91 -30.30 14.88
C TYR A 194 -0.36 -30.26 15.73
N GLU A 195 -0.37 -30.93 16.88
CA GLU A 195 -1.57 -30.98 17.73
C GLU A 195 -1.96 -29.60 18.26
N ARG A 196 -0.98 -28.75 18.60
CA ARG A 196 -1.21 -27.38 19.05
C ARG A 196 -1.83 -26.53 17.94
N ILE A 197 -1.27 -26.57 16.73
CA ILE A 197 -1.74 -25.76 15.60
C ILE A 197 -3.12 -26.25 15.15
N ILE A 198 -3.37 -27.56 15.04
CA ILE A 198 -4.69 -28.09 14.69
C ILE A 198 -5.74 -27.68 15.73
N SER A 199 -5.45 -27.82 17.02
CA SER A 199 -6.41 -27.45 18.08
C SER A 199 -6.75 -25.96 18.01
N GLY A 200 -5.74 -25.10 17.81
CA GLY A 200 -5.93 -23.67 17.60
C GLY A 200 -6.70 -23.37 16.31
N GLY A 201 -6.39 -24.08 15.23
CA GLY A 201 -7.03 -23.95 13.92
C GLY A 201 -8.50 -24.34 13.90
N LEU A 202 -8.85 -25.46 14.53
CA LEU A 202 -10.23 -25.91 14.69
C LEU A 202 -11.04 -24.92 15.55
N ALA A 203 -10.43 -24.39 16.61
CA ALA A 203 -11.06 -23.37 17.46
C ALA A 203 -11.20 -22.00 16.75
N ALA A 204 -10.27 -21.69 15.84
CA ALA A 204 -10.28 -20.44 15.08
C ALA A 204 -11.20 -20.50 13.85
N SER A 205 -11.38 -21.67 13.23
CA SER A 205 -12.23 -21.84 12.07
C SER A 205 -13.71 -21.63 12.43
N PRO A 206 -14.43 -20.70 11.77
CA PRO A 206 -15.86 -20.48 12.02
C PRO A 206 -16.73 -21.71 11.76
N VAL A 207 -16.25 -22.62 10.91
CA VAL A 207 -16.91 -23.88 10.54
C VAL A 207 -16.27 -25.10 11.22
N GLY A 208 -15.27 -24.89 12.08
CA GLY A 208 -14.57 -25.96 12.78
C GLY A 208 -13.80 -26.91 11.85
N GLN A 209 -13.21 -26.40 10.77
CA GLN A 209 -12.53 -27.22 9.75
C GLN A 209 -11.10 -26.74 9.50
N VAL A 210 -10.18 -27.69 9.34
CA VAL A 210 -8.78 -27.43 9.01
C VAL A 210 -8.31 -28.34 7.88
N LEU A 211 -7.64 -27.77 6.88
CA LEU A 211 -6.96 -28.50 5.82
C LEU A 211 -5.53 -28.83 6.25
N VAL A 212 -5.17 -30.10 6.20
CA VAL A 212 -3.83 -30.63 6.49
C VAL A 212 -3.21 -31.07 5.19
N GLU A 213 -2.03 -30.59 4.83
CA GLU A 213 -1.49 -30.69 3.47
C GLU A 213 0.03 -30.98 3.44
N GLU A 214 0.44 -31.81 2.47
CA GLU A 214 1.82 -32.14 2.14
C GLU A 214 2.66 -30.87 1.99
N SER A 215 3.79 -30.84 2.69
CA SER A 215 4.73 -29.74 2.59
C SER A 215 5.48 -29.78 1.26
N VAL A 216 5.27 -28.75 0.44
CA VAL A 216 6.09 -28.43 -0.73
C VAL A 216 7.11 -27.33 -0.44
N LEU A 217 7.46 -27.11 0.84
CA LEU A 217 8.45 -26.11 1.25
C LEU A 217 9.80 -26.34 0.55
N GLY A 218 10.41 -25.25 0.08
CA GLY A 218 11.69 -25.30 -0.63
C GLY A 218 11.59 -25.69 -2.11
N TRP A 219 10.40 -26.03 -2.63
CA TRP A 219 10.20 -26.22 -4.07
C TRP A 219 10.24 -24.86 -4.80
N LYS A 220 10.47 -24.90 -6.12
CA LYS A 220 10.33 -23.71 -6.96
C LYS A 220 8.85 -23.32 -7.03
N GLU A 221 8.57 -22.02 -7.07
CA GLU A 221 7.21 -21.49 -7.16
C GLU A 221 7.05 -20.65 -8.43
N PHE A 222 5.99 -20.91 -9.19
CA PHE A 222 5.72 -20.29 -10.48
C PHE A 222 4.28 -19.79 -10.56
N GLU A 223 4.09 -18.72 -11.33
CA GLU A 223 2.76 -18.17 -11.61
C GLU A 223 2.59 -18.00 -13.13
N MET A 224 1.38 -18.27 -13.64
CA MET A 224 1.00 -17.97 -15.01
C MET A 224 -0.23 -17.07 -15.03
N GLU A 225 -0.10 -15.93 -15.70
CA GLU A 225 -1.22 -15.04 -15.99
C GLU A 225 -1.86 -15.47 -17.31
N VAL A 226 -3.13 -15.85 -17.24
CA VAL A 226 -3.87 -16.45 -18.35
C VAL A 226 -5.07 -15.59 -18.68
N VAL A 227 -5.36 -15.41 -19.97
CA VAL A 227 -6.59 -14.75 -20.44
C VAL A 227 -7.35 -15.69 -21.36
N ARG A 228 -8.65 -15.85 -21.11
CA ARG A 228 -9.56 -16.69 -21.89
C ARG A 228 -10.80 -15.90 -22.34
N ASP A 229 -11.25 -16.18 -23.56
CA ASP A 229 -12.49 -15.63 -24.12
C ASP A 229 -13.56 -16.69 -24.40
N ARG A 230 -14.76 -16.21 -24.76
CA ARG A 230 -15.93 -17.05 -25.02
C ARG A 230 -15.83 -17.92 -26.28
N ALA A 231 -14.84 -17.67 -27.15
CA ALA A 231 -14.54 -18.53 -28.29
C ALA A 231 -13.54 -19.64 -27.92
N ASP A 232 -13.19 -19.74 -26.62
CA ASP A 232 -12.18 -20.65 -26.08
C ASP A 232 -10.76 -20.35 -26.59
N ASN A 233 -10.50 -19.14 -27.09
CA ASN A 233 -9.13 -18.67 -27.24
C ASN A 233 -8.56 -18.48 -25.83
N CYS A 234 -7.33 -18.96 -25.62
CA CYS A 234 -6.66 -18.92 -24.33
C CYS A 234 -5.17 -18.68 -24.53
N ILE A 235 -4.61 -17.69 -23.83
CA ILE A 235 -3.23 -17.24 -23.98
C ILE A 235 -2.55 -17.13 -22.61
N ILE A 236 -1.26 -17.44 -22.56
CA ILE A 236 -0.39 -17.06 -21.42
C ILE A 236 0.14 -15.65 -21.68
N VAL A 237 -0.29 -14.69 -20.87
CA VAL A 237 0.18 -13.31 -20.96
C VAL A 237 1.58 -13.19 -20.36
N CYS A 238 1.83 -13.85 -19.23
CA CYS A 238 3.12 -13.77 -18.55
C CYS A 238 3.38 -15.03 -17.71
N SER A 239 4.64 -15.44 -17.63
CA SER A 239 5.14 -16.40 -16.66
C SER A 239 6.04 -15.72 -15.65
N ILE A 240 5.85 -16.04 -14.37
CA ILE A 240 6.60 -15.47 -13.26
C ILE A 240 7.26 -16.61 -12.51
N GLU A 241 8.55 -16.44 -12.20
CA GLU A 241 9.32 -17.34 -11.34
C GLU A 241 9.67 -16.63 -10.03
N ASN A 242 9.37 -17.27 -8.91
CA ASN A 242 9.73 -16.76 -7.60
C ASN A 242 11.19 -17.13 -7.31
N ILE A 243 11.99 -16.15 -6.89
CA ILE A 243 13.38 -16.39 -6.43
C ILE A 243 13.36 -17.01 -5.03
N ASP A 244 12.48 -16.50 -4.18
CA ASP A 244 12.18 -17.12 -2.90
C ASP A 244 11.39 -18.43 -3.15
N PRO A 245 11.83 -19.57 -2.61
CA PRO A 245 11.15 -20.84 -2.82
C PRO A 245 9.86 -20.94 -1.97
N MET A 246 9.01 -21.93 -2.32
CA MET A 246 7.76 -22.24 -1.63
C MET A 246 7.92 -22.19 -0.09
N GLY A 247 7.02 -21.47 0.56
CA GLY A 247 7.04 -21.19 2.00
C GLY A 247 7.08 -19.70 2.33
N VAL A 248 7.44 -18.86 1.35
CA VAL A 248 7.23 -17.42 1.35
C VAL A 248 6.11 -17.12 0.37
N HIS A 249 5.10 -16.37 0.78
CA HIS A 249 3.99 -15.99 -0.10
C HIS A 249 4.51 -15.19 -1.31
N THR A 250 4.02 -15.43 -2.52
CA THR A 250 4.41 -14.70 -3.76
C THR A 250 4.48 -13.16 -3.62
N GLY A 251 3.47 -12.55 -2.98
CA GLY A 251 3.46 -11.15 -2.56
C GLY A 251 4.63 -10.69 -1.68
N ASP A 252 5.20 -11.55 -0.84
CA ASP A 252 6.40 -11.31 -0.01
C ASP A 252 7.70 -11.84 -0.64
N SER A 253 7.61 -12.55 -1.76
CA SER A 253 8.74 -13.07 -2.53
C SER A 253 9.32 -12.01 -3.47
N ILE A 254 10.62 -12.09 -3.72
CA ILE A 254 11.24 -11.53 -4.91
C ILE A 254 10.85 -12.42 -6.10
N THR A 255 10.36 -11.82 -7.18
CA THR A 255 9.92 -12.56 -8.37
C THR A 255 10.51 -11.97 -9.65
N VAL A 256 10.61 -12.79 -10.70
CA VAL A 256 11.10 -12.37 -12.00
C VAL A 256 10.15 -12.78 -13.12
N ALA A 257 10.12 -11.98 -14.18
CA ALA A 257 9.49 -12.34 -15.44
C ALA A 257 10.50 -12.18 -16.60
N PRO A 258 10.59 -13.15 -17.53
CA PRO A 258 9.81 -14.38 -17.58
C PRO A 258 10.34 -15.43 -16.58
N ALA A 259 9.75 -16.63 -16.57
CA ALA A 259 10.39 -17.81 -15.98
C ALA A 259 11.75 -18.09 -16.65
N LEU A 260 12.78 -18.38 -15.85
CA LEU A 260 14.18 -18.49 -16.29
C LEU A 260 14.75 -19.91 -16.18
N THR A 261 14.24 -20.74 -15.27
CA THR A 261 14.83 -22.06 -14.94
C THR A 261 14.00 -23.28 -15.37
N LEU A 262 12.93 -23.07 -16.15
CA LEU A 262 12.19 -24.16 -16.79
C LEU A 262 12.76 -24.47 -18.17
N THR A 263 12.90 -25.76 -18.47
CA THR A 263 13.04 -26.19 -19.86
C THR A 263 11.75 -25.89 -20.62
N ASP A 264 11.81 -25.71 -21.94
CA ASP A 264 10.61 -25.50 -22.75
C ASP A 264 9.56 -26.62 -22.54
N LYS A 265 9.99 -27.88 -22.35
CA LYS A 265 9.06 -28.98 -22.06
C LYS A 265 8.31 -28.82 -20.74
N GLU A 266 8.99 -28.36 -19.69
CA GLU A 266 8.34 -28.08 -18.41
C GLU A 266 7.43 -26.86 -18.51
N TYR A 267 7.86 -25.83 -19.23
CA TYR A 267 7.06 -24.65 -19.53
C TYR A 267 5.77 -25.01 -20.28
N GLN A 268 5.85 -25.80 -21.36
CA GLN A 268 4.67 -26.23 -22.11
C GLN A 268 3.72 -27.08 -21.26
N ARG A 269 4.26 -27.97 -20.39
CA ARG A 269 3.42 -28.72 -19.43
C ARG A 269 2.67 -27.79 -18.48
N MET A 270 3.33 -26.77 -17.95
CA MET A 270 2.73 -25.78 -17.05
C MET A 270 1.73 -24.88 -17.78
N ARG A 271 2.02 -24.50 -19.02
CA ARG A 271 1.13 -23.76 -19.91
C ARG A 271 -0.15 -24.54 -20.20
N ASP A 272 -0.04 -25.80 -20.61
CA ASP A 272 -1.18 -26.66 -20.87
C ASP A 272 -2.02 -26.89 -19.60
N ALA A 273 -1.37 -27.08 -18.45
CA ALA A 273 -2.02 -27.20 -17.15
C ALA A 273 -2.79 -25.92 -16.76
N SER A 274 -2.21 -24.75 -16.98
CA SER A 274 -2.86 -23.46 -16.74
C SER A 274 -4.12 -23.32 -17.57
N ILE A 275 -4.04 -23.59 -18.88
CA ILE A 275 -5.19 -23.51 -19.79
C ILE A 275 -6.28 -24.53 -19.38
N ALA A 276 -5.89 -25.77 -19.05
CA ALA A 276 -6.82 -26.79 -18.58
C ALA A 276 -7.51 -26.39 -17.27
N CYS A 277 -6.76 -25.78 -16.34
CA CYS A 277 -7.29 -25.26 -15.07
C CYS A 277 -8.40 -24.23 -15.32
N LEU A 278 -8.17 -23.20 -16.15
CA LEU A 278 -9.21 -22.19 -16.45
C LEU A 278 -10.47 -22.80 -17.06
N ARG A 279 -10.28 -23.74 -18.01
CA ARG A 279 -11.39 -24.42 -18.68
C ARG A 279 -12.24 -25.23 -17.70
N GLU A 280 -11.59 -25.97 -16.82
CA GLU A 280 -12.26 -26.80 -15.82
C GLU A 280 -12.96 -25.95 -14.76
N ILE A 281 -12.32 -24.88 -14.27
CA ILE A 281 -12.94 -23.95 -13.32
C ILE A 281 -14.11 -23.19 -13.96
N GLY A 282 -14.08 -22.99 -15.28
CA GLY A 282 -15.17 -22.37 -16.04
C GLY A 282 -15.01 -20.86 -16.22
N VAL A 283 -13.79 -20.32 -16.12
CA VAL A 283 -13.52 -18.91 -16.45
C VAL A 283 -13.58 -18.76 -17.97
N GLU A 284 -14.68 -18.23 -18.50
CA GLU A 284 -14.92 -18.12 -19.95
C GLU A 284 -14.59 -16.73 -20.52
N THR A 285 -14.60 -15.67 -19.71
CA THR A 285 -14.42 -14.30 -20.22
C THR A 285 -13.64 -13.44 -19.21
N GLY A 286 -12.32 -13.50 -19.26
CA GLY A 286 -11.48 -12.70 -18.37
C GLY A 286 -10.05 -13.22 -18.19
N GLY A 287 -9.33 -12.55 -17.29
CA GLY A 287 -8.00 -12.94 -16.83
C GLY A 287 -8.02 -13.71 -15.51
N SER A 288 -7.06 -14.59 -15.29
CA SER A 288 -6.86 -15.33 -14.05
C SER A 288 -5.40 -15.71 -13.84
N ASN A 289 -5.02 -15.91 -12.58
CA ASN A 289 -3.67 -16.31 -12.17
C ASN A 289 -3.67 -17.78 -11.70
N VAL A 290 -2.73 -18.58 -12.18
CA VAL A 290 -2.53 -19.99 -11.76
C VAL A 290 -1.17 -20.15 -11.13
N GLN A 291 -1.11 -20.78 -9.96
CA GLN A 291 0.14 -21.00 -9.22
C GLN A 291 0.54 -22.47 -9.22
N PHE A 292 1.84 -22.71 -9.34
CA PHE A 292 2.44 -24.05 -9.36
C PHE A 292 3.65 -24.13 -8.45
N ALA A 293 3.87 -25.31 -7.87
CA ALA A 293 5.15 -25.68 -7.29
C ALA A 293 5.81 -26.76 -8.15
N VAL A 294 7.13 -26.63 -8.37
CA VAL A 294 7.93 -27.61 -9.11
C VAL A 294 9.07 -28.10 -8.23
N ASN A 295 9.13 -29.42 -8.04
CA ASN A 295 10.22 -30.05 -7.31
C ASN A 295 11.51 -29.94 -8.15
N PRO A 296 12.55 -29.26 -7.65
CA PRO A 296 13.81 -29.11 -8.39
C PRO A 296 14.56 -30.45 -8.58
N GLU A 297 14.26 -31.48 -7.80
CA GLU A 297 14.97 -32.77 -7.87
C GLU A 297 14.49 -33.68 -9.01
N ASP A 298 13.19 -33.69 -9.30
CA ASP A 298 12.57 -34.64 -10.23
C ASP A 298 11.60 -34.03 -11.25
N GLY A 299 11.31 -32.73 -11.16
CA GLY A 299 10.38 -32.04 -12.06
C GLY A 299 8.91 -32.38 -11.84
N ARG A 300 8.55 -32.97 -10.69
CA ARG A 300 7.16 -33.12 -10.25
C ARG A 300 6.54 -31.72 -10.11
N MET A 301 5.41 -31.51 -10.76
CA MET A 301 4.69 -30.24 -10.78
C MET A 301 3.34 -30.44 -10.12
N VAL A 302 3.00 -29.57 -9.17
CA VAL A 302 1.68 -29.54 -8.53
C VAL A 302 1.04 -28.16 -8.69
N VAL A 303 -0.27 -28.12 -8.88
CA VAL A 303 -1.06 -26.89 -8.88
C VAL A 303 -1.41 -26.50 -7.43
N ILE A 304 -1.17 -25.25 -7.08
CA ILE A 304 -1.34 -24.71 -5.72
C ILE A 304 -2.71 -24.06 -5.57
N GLU A 305 -3.02 -23.09 -6.43
CA GLU A 305 -4.29 -22.38 -6.46
C GLU A 305 -4.53 -21.67 -7.79
N MET A 306 -5.77 -21.18 -7.95
CA MET A 306 -6.25 -20.38 -9.07
C MET A 306 -7.01 -19.18 -8.51
N ASN A 307 -6.73 -17.98 -9.01
CA ASN A 307 -7.46 -16.78 -8.67
C ASN A 307 -8.35 -16.35 -9.87
N PRO A 308 -9.69 -16.48 -9.82
CA PRO A 308 -10.60 -16.25 -10.95
C PRO A 308 -10.91 -14.76 -11.18
N ARG A 309 -9.88 -13.91 -11.08
CA ARG A 309 -9.96 -12.45 -11.12
C ARG A 309 -8.59 -11.84 -11.47
N VAL A 310 -8.56 -10.52 -11.66
CA VAL A 310 -7.30 -9.78 -11.64
C VAL A 310 -6.66 -9.85 -10.24
N SER A 311 -5.35 -9.71 -10.19
CA SER A 311 -4.49 -9.88 -9.02
C SER A 311 -3.32 -8.89 -9.04
N ARG A 312 -2.51 -8.83 -7.98
CA ARG A 312 -1.22 -8.11 -8.01
C ARG A 312 -0.32 -8.63 -9.12
N SER A 313 -0.30 -9.95 -9.32
CA SER A 313 0.51 -10.61 -10.33
C SER A 313 0.05 -10.23 -11.73
N SER A 314 -1.26 -10.03 -11.94
CA SER A 314 -1.80 -9.53 -13.20
C SER A 314 -1.42 -8.07 -13.48
N ALA A 315 -1.35 -7.22 -12.43
CA ALA A 315 -0.86 -5.85 -12.57
C ALA A 315 0.63 -5.84 -12.91
N LEU A 316 1.44 -6.60 -12.15
CA LEU A 316 2.86 -6.82 -12.43
C LEU A 316 3.09 -7.33 -13.85
N ALA A 317 2.36 -8.36 -14.29
CA ALA A 317 2.45 -8.91 -15.64
C ALA A 317 2.05 -7.89 -16.72
N SER A 318 1.03 -7.07 -16.45
CA SER A 318 0.62 -6.01 -17.38
C SER A 318 1.74 -5.00 -17.57
N LYS A 319 2.43 -4.61 -16.49
CA LYS A 319 3.60 -3.71 -16.54
C LYS A 319 4.81 -4.39 -17.18
N ALA A 320 5.07 -5.64 -16.84
CA ALA A 320 6.20 -6.40 -17.35
C ALA A 320 6.12 -6.59 -18.87
N THR A 321 4.94 -6.85 -19.39
CA THR A 321 4.75 -7.21 -20.81
C THR A 321 4.29 -6.04 -21.66
N GLY A 322 3.59 -5.06 -21.07
CA GLY A 322 2.83 -4.04 -21.78
C GLY A 322 1.43 -4.48 -22.23
N PHE A 323 1.00 -5.70 -21.88
CA PHE A 323 -0.35 -6.19 -22.20
C PHE A 323 -1.37 -5.78 -21.12
N PRO A 324 -2.42 -4.99 -21.42
CA PRO A 324 -3.32 -4.46 -20.39
C PRO A 324 -4.40 -5.47 -19.98
N ILE A 325 -4.07 -6.40 -19.08
CA ILE A 325 -4.94 -7.54 -18.72
C ILE A 325 -6.33 -7.08 -18.26
N ALA A 326 -6.42 -6.10 -17.34
CA ALA A 326 -7.71 -5.64 -16.80
C ALA A 326 -8.59 -4.97 -17.87
N LYS A 327 -8.00 -4.15 -18.73
CA LYS A 327 -8.68 -3.53 -19.89
C LYS A 327 -9.24 -4.59 -20.84
N VAL A 328 -8.44 -5.59 -21.19
CA VAL A 328 -8.84 -6.70 -22.07
C VAL A 328 -9.94 -7.53 -21.38
N ALA A 329 -9.74 -7.94 -20.13
CA ALA A 329 -10.70 -8.73 -19.38
C ALA A 329 -12.08 -8.04 -19.26
N ALA A 330 -12.12 -6.71 -19.04
CA ALA A 330 -13.36 -5.95 -19.04
C ALA A 330 -14.10 -6.03 -20.38
N LYS A 331 -13.39 -5.93 -21.52
CA LYS A 331 -13.98 -6.07 -22.85
C LYS A 331 -14.44 -7.50 -23.14
N LEU A 332 -13.70 -8.51 -22.71
CA LEU A 332 -14.10 -9.91 -22.84
C LEU A 332 -15.39 -10.21 -22.04
N ALA A 333 -15.54 -9.62 -20.85
CA ALA A 333 -16.72 -9.79 -20.00
C ALA A 333 -18.02 -9.30 -20.67
N VAL A 334 -17.93 -8.36 -21.61
CA VAL A 334 -19.05 -7.86 -22.42
C VAL A 334 -19.08 -8.48 -23.82
N GLY A 335 -18.44 -9.64 -24.01
CA GLY A 335 -18.61 -10.50 -25.18
C GLY A 335 -17.56 -10.35 -26.27
N TYR A 336 -16.60 -9.44 -26.19
CA TYR A 336 -15.50 -9.46 -27.17
C TYR A 336 -14.74 -10.79 -27.13
N THR A 337 -14.11 -11.15 -28.24
CA THR A 337 -13.07 -12.18 -28.31
C THR A 337 -11.69 -11.55 -28.52
N LEU A 338 -10.62 -12.25 -28.14
CA LEU A 338 -9.25 -11.74 -28.16
C LEU A 338 -8.80 -11.29 -29.55
N ASP A 339 -9.28 -11.97 -30.60
CA ASP A 339 -9.00 -11.65 -32.00
C ASP A 339 -9.70 -10.37 -32.50
N GLU A 340 -10.78 -9.94 -31.83
CA GLU A 340 -11.52 -8.71 -32.14
C GLU A 340 -10.88 -7.47 -31.48
N LEU A 341 -10.08 -7.68 -30.44
CA LEU A 341 -9.38 -6.62 -29.71
C LEU A 341 -8.01 -6.36 -30.32
N LYS A 342 -7.61 -5.09 -30.41
CA LYS A 342 -6.25 -4.72 -30.84
C LYS A 342 -5.30 -4.69 -29.65
N ASN A 343 -4.04 -5.04 -29.89
CA ASN A 343 -2.96 -4.76 -28.96
C ASN A 343 -2.73 -3.24 -28.89
N ASP A 344 -2.86 -2.66 -27.70
CA ASP A 344 -2.76 -1.21 -27.47
C ASP A 344 -1.42 -0.60 -27.88
N ILE A 345 -0.33 -1.35 -27.65
CA ILE A 345 1.04 -0.85 -27.80
C ILE A 345 1.49 -0.88 -29.27
N THR A 346 1.29 -2.00 -29.96
CA THR A 346 1.64 -2.13 -31.38
C THR A 346 0.57 -1.53 -32.30
N ARG A 347 -0.70 -1.53 -31.88
CA ARG A 347 -1.90 -1.08 -32.62
C ARG A 347 -2.19 -1.78 -33.95
N ILE A 348 -1.33 -2.74 -34.34
CA ILE A 348 -1.41 -3.46 -35.61
C ILE A 348 -1.67 -4.96 -35.44
N THR A 349 -1.44 -5.52 -34.26
CA THR A 349 -1.74 -6.93 -33.94
C THR A 349 -3.04 -7.06 -33.14
N PRO A 350 -3.71 -8.22 -33.17
CA PRO A 350 -4.78 -8.51 -32.23
C PRO A 350 -4.24 -8.71 -30.81
N ALA A 351 -5.13 -8.78 -29.82
CA ALA A 351 -4.81 -9.16 -28.45
C ALA A 351 -4.69 -10.69 -28.26
N SER A 352 -5.04 -11.49 -29.27
CA SER A 352 -4.92 -12.96 -29.30
C SER A 352 -3.49 -13.44 -29.58
N PHE A 353 -2.54 -13.11 -28.72
CA PHE A 353 -1.15 -13.57 -28.80
C PHE A 353 -0.53 -13.70 -27.40
N GLU A 354 0.58 -14.44 -27.29
CA GLU A 354 1.36 -14.53 -26.06
C GLU A 354 2.53 -13.52 -26.15
N PRO A 355 2.64 -12.54 -25.23
CA PRO A 355 3.74 -11.59 -25.24
C PRO A 355 5.11 -12.26 -25.16
N THR A 356 6.08 -11.70 -25.87
CA THR A 356 7.49 -12.06 -25.78
C THR A 356 8.27 -10.81 -25.37
N ILE A 357 9.15 -10.96 -24.37
CA ILE A 357 9.98 -9.86 -23.85
C ILE A 357 11.46 -10.17 -24.07
N ASP A 358 12.25 -9.15 -24.41
CA ASP A 358 13.69 -9.24 -24.65
C ASP A 358 14.51 -8.64 -23.50
N TYR A 359 13.91 -8.64 -22.31
CA TYR A 359 14.46 -8.13 -21.06
C TYR A 359 14.01 -9.01 -19.89
N VAL A 360 14.60 -8.77 -18.71
CA VAL A 360 14.20 -9.37 -17.45
C VAL A 360 13.55 -8.30 -16.58
N VAL A 361 12.42 -8.66 -15.98
CA VAL A 361 11.73 -7.86 -14.97
C VAL A 361 11.99 -8.48 -13.60
N THR A 362 12.22 -7.66 -12.59
CA THR A 362 12.36 -8.09 -11.20
C THR A 362 11.47 -7.27 -10.30
N LYS A 363 10.61 -7.95 -9.54
CA LYS A 363 9.79 -7.37 -8.48
C LYS A 363 10.43 -7.65 -7.13
N ILE A 364 10.52 -6.63 -6.27
CA ILE A 364 11.00 -6.76 -4.89
C ILE A 364 9.94 -6.17 -3.93
N PRO A 365 9.51 -6.92 -2.90
CA PRO A 365 8.49 -6.46 -1.95
C PRO A 365 9.05 -5.48 -0.91
N ARG A 366 8.24 -4.49 -0.54
CA ARG A 366 8.56 -3.43 0.43
C ARG A 366 7.92 -3.73 1.78
N PHE A 367 8.73 -3.79 2.84
CA PHE A 367 8.26 -4.11 4.21
C PHE A 367 8.47 -2.96 5.19
N THR A 368 7.61 -2.81 6.19
CA THR A 368 7.75 -1.76 7.23
C THR A 368 7.80 -2.33 8.65
N PHE A 369 8.57 -3.40 8.88
CA PHE A 369 8.71 -4.02 10.21
C PHE A 369 9.24 -3.05 11.28
N GLU A 370 9.97 -2.01 10.89
CA GLU A 370 10.45 -0.97 11.80
C GLU A 370 9.32 -0.23 12.54
N LYS A 371 8.09 -0.24 12.00
CA LYS A 371 6.89 0.34 12.62
C LYS A 371 6.15 -0.64 13.56
N PHE A 372 6.57 -1.91 13.56
CA PHE A 372 5.98 -3.01 14.32
C PHE A 372 7.06 -3.79 15.07
N PRO A 373 7.80 -3.15 15.99
CA PRO A 373 8.98 -3.74 16.63
C PRO A 373 8.68 -4.99 17.48
N ASP A 374 7.43 -5.16 17.91
CA ASP A 374 6.97 -6.32 18.68
C ASP A 374 6.75 -7.57 17.79
N THR A 375 6.78 -7.42 16.47
CA THR A 375 6.62 -8.51 15.51
C THR A 375 7.95 -8.86 14.86
N GLN A 376 8.33 -10.15 14.90
CA GLN A 376 9.54 -10.61 14.24
C GLN A 376 9.42 -10.52 12.70
N PRO A 377 10.50 -10.10 11.99
CA PRO A 377 10.51 -9.94 10.54
C PRO A 377 10.69 -11.28 9.80
N LEU A 378 9.83 -12.26 10.11
CA LEU A 378 9.82 -13.57 9.47
C LEU A 378 8.85 -13.57 8.30
N LEU A 379 9.31 -14.04 7.14
CA LEU A 379 8.47 -14.24 5.96
C LEU A 379 7.85 -15.64 6.00
N THR A 380 6.56 -15.73 5.68
CA THR A 380 5.79 -16.99 5.69
C THR A 380 4.81 -17.00 4.52
N THR A 381 3.89 -17.96 4.51
CA THR A 381 2.75 -18.00 3.58
C THR A 381 1.69 -16.92 3.83
N SER A 382 1.87 -16.02 4.82
CA SER A 382 0.99 -14.89 5.07
C SER A 382 1.74 -13.60 4.80
N MET A 383 1.28 -12.86 3.79
CA MET A 383 1.90 -11.63 3.31
C MET A 383 1.99 -10.54 4.39
N LYS A 384 3.13 -9.86 4.44
CA LYS A 384 3.45 -8.75 5.37
C LYS A 384 4.07 -7.53 4.67
N SER A 385 4.38 -7.62 3.39
CA SER A 385 4.78 -6.48 2.58
C SER A 385 3.62 -5.48 2.40
N VAL A 386 3.97 -4.20 2.28
CA VAL A 386 3.03 -3.05 2.21
C VAL A 386 3.03 -2.38 0.84
N GLY A 387 3.77 -2.94 -0.12
CA GLY A 387 3.91 -2.48 -1.49
C GLY A 387 5.08 -3.21 -2.17
N GLU A 388 5.40 -2.82 -3.39
CA GLU A 388 6.44 -3.48 -4.19
C GLU A 388 7.08 -2.51 -5.19
N ALA A 389 8.36 -2.75 -5.51
CA ALA A 389 9.06 -2.07 -6.60
C ALA A 389 9.27 -3.06 -7.73
N MET A 390 9.19 -2.58 -8.96
CA MET A 390 9.54 -3.34 -10.15
C MET A 390 10.71 -2.63 -10.86
N ALA A 391 11.58 -3.43 -11.47
CA ALA A 391 12.67 -2.94 -12.28
C ALA A 391 12.81 -3.79 -13.55
N ILE A 392 13.38 -3.18 -14.59
CA ILE A 392 13.58 -3.81 -15.89
C ILE A 392 15.04 -3.63 -16.28
N GLY A 393 15.68 -4.69 -16.74
CA GLY A 393 17.05 -4.66 -17.28
C GLY A 393 17.23 -5.68 -18.40
N ARG A 394 18.24 -5.49 -19.25
CA ARG A 394 18.55 -6.45 -20.34
C ARG A 394 19.10 -7.78 -19.81
N THR A 395 19.50 -7.79 -18.55
CA THR A 395 19.98 -8.98 -17.85
C THR A 395 19.37 -9.05 -16.46
N PHE A 396 19.35 -10.26 -15.88
CA PHE A 396 18.97 -10.46 -14.49
C PHE A 396 19.79 -9.58 -13.52
N HIS A 397 21.10 -9.46 -13.73
CA HIS A 397 21.97 -8.62 -12.89
C HIS A 397 21.52 -7.16 -12.86
N GLU A 398 21.29 -6.60 -14.05
CA GLU A 398 20.85 -5.22 -14.20
C GLU A 398 19.48 -4.98 -13.58
N SER A 399 18.52 -5.86 -13.88
CA SER A 399 17.16 -5.81 -13.34
C SER A 399 17.15 -5.91 -11.80
N LEU A 400 17.87 -6.87 -11.23
CA LEU A 400 17.95 -7.07 -9.79
C LEU A 400 18.56 -5.85 -9.08
N GLN A 401 19.70 -5.34 -9.55
CA GLN A 401 20.34 -4.20 -8.89
C GLN A 401 19.54 -2.90 -9.05
N LYS A 402 18.76 -2.75 -10.14
CA LYS A 402 17.75 -1.68 -10.26
C LYS A 402 16.61 -1.87 -9.26
N GLY A 403 16.12 -3.10 -9.09
CA GLY A 403 15.10 -3.44 -8.11
C GLY A 403 15.54 -3.06 -6.69
N LEU A 404 16.75 -3.47 -6.29
CA LEU A 404 17.28 -3.21 -4.94
C LEU A 404 17.35 -1.72 -4.61
N ARG A 405 17.83 -0.88 -5.54
CA ARG A 405 17.90 0.57 -5.32
C ARG A 405 16.56 1.30 -5.51
N SER A 406 15.53 0.63 -6.03
CA SER A 406 14.16 1.17 -6.14
C SER A 406 13.36 1.04 -4.85
N MET A 407 13.87 0.28 -3.86
CA MET A 407 13.12 -0.05 -2.63
C MET A 407 12.95 1.10 -1.65
N GLU A 408 13.60 2.24 -1.87
CA GLU A 408 13.56 3.38 -0.94
C GLU A 408 14.00 3.01 0.50
N THR A 409 14.89 2.03 0.62
CA THR A 409 15.48 1.54 1.88
C THR A 409 16.92 2.00 2.08
N GLY A 410 17.50 2.72 1.11
CA GLY A 410 18.90 3.16 1.12
C GLY A 410 19.89 2.16 0.52
N LEU A 411 19.39 1.04 -0.02
CA LEU A 411 20.21 0.09 -0.77
C LEU A 411 20.71 0.71 -2.07
N THR A 412 21.94 0.37 -2.42
CA THR A 412 22.66 0.83 -3.62
C THR A 412 22.98 -0.31 -4.58
N GLY A 413 22.77 -1.55 -4.14
CA GLY A 413 22.99 -2.80 -4.85
C GLY A 413 22.91 -3.94 -3.83
N LEU A 414 23.78 -4.94 -3.98
CA LEU A 414 23.99 -5.97 -2.94
C LEU A 414 24.82 -5.38 -1.78
N ASP A 415 24.26 -4.48 -0.98
CA ASP A 415 25.00 -3.92 0.17
C ASP A 415 25.41 -5.01 1.18
N GLU A 416 26.52 -4.80 1.87
CA GLU A 416 26.98 -5.68 2.95
C GLU A 416 26.01 -5.64 4.14
N ILE A 417 25.81 -6.81 4.78
CA ILE A 417 24.98 -6.94 5.98
C ILE A 417 25.75 -7.66 7.09
N ALA A 418 25.56 -7.24 8.34
CA ALA A 418 26.11 -7.93 9.49
C ALA A 418 25.36 -9.24 9.74
N ILE A 419 26.10 -10.32 9.98
CA ILE A 419 25.53 -11.62 10.34
C ILE A 419 25.51 -11.71 11.88
N PRO A 420 24.36 -11.90 12.52
CA PRO A 420 24.29 -12.02 13.98
C PRO A 420 25.23 -13.11 14.52
N GLY A 421 26.02 -12.78 15.54
CA GLY A 421 26.99 -13.68 16.15
C GLY A 421 28.35 -13.76 15.43
N VAL A 422 28.50 -13.10 14.28
CA VAL A 422 29.77 -13.02 13.54
C VAL A 422 30.51 -11.73 13.88
N HIS A 423 31.71 -11.86 14.42
CA HIS A 423 32.66 -10.80 14.75
C HIS A 423 34.02 -11.10 14.10
N PRO A 424 34.94 -10.12 14.01
CA PRO A 424 36.26 -10.33 13.41
C PRO A 424 37.07 -11.49 14.00
N ASP A 425 36.86 -11.81 15.28
CA ASP A 425 37.56 -12.87 16.01
C ASP A 425 36.75 -14.18 16.10
N THR A 426 35.59 -14.27 15.45
CA THR A 426 34.75 -15.48 15.46
C THR A 426 35.44 -16.61 14.67
N PRO A 427 35.59 -17.83 15.23
CA PRO A 427 36.14 -18.97 14.51
C PRO A 427 35.37 -19.28 13.21
N ASP A 428 36.07 -19.70 12.14
CA ASP A 428 35.47 -19.96 10.83
C ASP A 428 34.29 -20.95 10.86
N GLU A 429 34.33 -21.94 11.75
CA GLU A 429 33.25 -22.91 11.96
C GLU A 429 31.98 -22.24 12.48
N ASP A 430 32.12 -21.38 13.51
CA ASP A 430 31.01 -20.61 14.10
C ASP A 430 30.44 -19.61 13.09
N VAL A 431 31.29 -18.99 12.26
CA VAL A 431 30.84 -18.11 11.16
C VAL A 431 29.97 -18.88 10.18
N ARG A 432 30.43 -20.07 9.76
CA ARG A 432 29.72 -20.92 8.80
C ARG A 432 28.37 -21.39 9.36
N ASP A 433 28.28 -21.71 10.65
CA ASP A 433 27.02 -22.11 11.27
C ASP A 433 26.06 -20.93 11.47
N ALA A 434 26.56 -19.75 11.84
CA ALA A 434 25.77 -18.52 11.88
C ALA A 434 25.20 -18.17 10.49
N LEU A 435 25.99 -18.31 9.44
CA LEU A 435 25.54 -18.12 8.05
C LEU A 435 24.45 -19.11 7.66
N LYS A 436 24.61 -20.40 7.95
CA LYS A 436 23.56 -21.39 7.67
C LYS A 436 22.26 -21.04 8.38
N ALA A 437 22.32 -20.70 9.67
CA ALA A 437 21.14 -20.32 10.44
C ALA A 437 20.44 -19.08 9.86
N ALA A 438 21.22 -18.09 9.42
CA ALA A 438 20.68 -16.90 8.77
C ALA A 438 20.05 -17.21 7.40
N LEU A 439 20.66 -18.09 6.60
CA LEU A 439 20.16 -18.50 5.27
C LEU A 439 18.86 -19.32 5.35
N THR A 440 18.72 -20.20 6.34
CA THR A 440 17.50 -21.01 6.55
C THR A 440 16.30 -20.14 6.96
N THR A 441 16.55 -18.97 7.58
CA THR A 441 15.47 -18.13 8.08
C THR A 441 14.97 -17.17 6.99
N ALA A 442 13.73 -17.36 6.53
CA ALA A 442 13.11 -16.45 5.57
C ALA A 442 12.86 -15.07 6.20
N ARG A 443 13.56 -14.04 5.71
CA ARG A 443 13.52 -12.64 6.17
C ARG A 443 13.65 -11.69 4.98
N PRO A 444 13.19 -10.44 5.07
CA PRO A 444 13.33 -9.45 4.00
C PRO A 444 14.76 -9.30 3.47
N GLU A 445 15.78 -9.43 4.33
CA GLU A 445 17.18 -9.24 3.98
C GLU A 445 17.87 -10.52 3.46
N ARG A 446 17.14 -11.63 3.28
CA ARG A 446 17.73 -12.95 2.95
C ARG A 446 18.59 -12.93 1.69
N LEU A 447 18.22 -12.17 0.66
CA LEU A 447 19.04 -11.98 -0.54
C LEU A 447 20.42 -11.36 -0.22
N LEU A 448 20.46 -10.37 0.68
CA LEU A 448 21.71 -9.75 1.12
C LEU A 448 22.54 -10.71 1.98
N VAL A 449 21.89 -11.54 2.80
CA VAL A 449 22.55 -12.63 3.54
C VAL A 449 23.19 -13.64 2.59
N ILE A 450 22.52 -13.99 1.49
CA ILE A 450 23.09 -14.84 0.42
C ILE A 450 24.35 -14.21 -0.18
N ALA A 451 24.28 -12.93 -0.57
CA ALA A 451 25.46 -12.22 -1.09
C ALA A 451 26.60 -12.17 -0.06
N GLN A 452 26.28 -11.95 1.22
CA GLN A 452 27.26 -11.94 2.30
C GLN A 452 27.88 -13.32 2.55
N ALA A 453 27.10 -14.40 2.45
CA ALA A 453 27.59 -15.77 2.57
C ALA A 453 28.60 -16.10 1.46
N LEU A 454 28.33 -15.67 0.23
CA LEU A 454 29.25 -15.81 -0.91
C LEU A 454 30.54 -15.01 -0.69
N ARG A 455 30.46 -13.77 -0.17
CA ARG A 455 31.64 -12.96 0.21
C ARG A 455 32.51 -13.63 1.27
N LEU A 456 31.89 -14.36 2.19
CA LEU A 456 32.56 -15.08 3.27
C LEU A 456 32.97 -16.51 2.87
N GLY A 457 32.93 -16.84 1.58
CA GLY A 457 33.52 -18.06 1.02
C GLY A 457 32.64 -19.31 1.07
N MET A 458 31.33 -19.19 1.34
CA MET A 458 30.41 -20.31 1.07
C MET A 458 30.28 -20.55 -0.44
N SER A 459 30.23 -21.81 -0.84
CA SER A 459 30.02 -22.16 -2.26
C SER A 459 28.58 -21.97 -2.70
N VAL A 460 28.35 -21.77 -4.00
CA VAL A 460 27.01 -21.68 -4.61
C VAL A 460 26.15 -22.88 -4.21
N ALA A 461 26.70 -24.10 -4.26
CA ALA A 461 25.98 -25.32 -3.91
C ALA A 461 25.59 -25.38 -2.43
N GLU A 462 26.46 -24.92 -1.53
CA GLU A 462 26.13 -24.85 -0.10
C GLU A 462 25.03 -23.84 0.19
N VAL A 463 25.12 -22.65 -0.41
CA VAL A 463 24.12 -21.60 -0.26
C VAL A 463 22.76 -22.05 -0.81
N ALA A 464 22.71 -22.54 -2.05
CA ALA A 464 21.47 -23.00 -2.69
C ALA A 464 20.81 -24.14 -1.89
N ARG A 465 21.59 -25.12 -1.41
CA ARG A 465 21.05 -26.21 -0.58
C ARG A 465 20.48 -25.71 0.75
N THR A 466 21.08 -24.69 1.36
CA THR A 466 20.63 -24.18 2.67
C THR A 466 19.46 -23.20 2.56
N SER A 467 19.45 -22.33 1.54
CA SER A 467 18.38 -21.35 1.35
C SER A 467 17.21 -21.87 0.50
N HIS A 468 17.41 -23.00 -0.19
CA HIS A 468 16.52 -23.55 -1.22
C HIS A 468 16.33 -22.64 -2.45
N TYR A 469 17.14 -21.59 -2.60
CA TYR A 469 17.15 -20.80 -3.83
C TYR A 469 17.66 -21.65 -4.98
N ASP A 470 17.11 -21.45 -6.18
CA ASP A 470 17.63 -22.13 -7.37
C ASP A 470 19.11 -21.79 -7.57
N PRO A 471 19.99 -22.79 -7.82
CA PRO A 471 21.42 -22.57 -8.04
C PRO A 471 21.73 -21.53 -9.11
N TRP A 472 20.88 -21.38 -10.12
CA TRP A 472 21.04 -20.38 -11.17
C TRP A 472 21.06 -18.97 -10.59
N PHE A 473 20.12 -18.61 -9.72
CA PHE A 473 20.07 -17.28 -9.09
C PHE A 473 21.28 -17.05 -8.18
N VAL A 474 21.69 -18.06 -7.41
CA VAL A 474 22.85 -17.98 -6.52
C VAL A 474 24.14 -17.78 -7.32
N GLU A 475 24.26 -18.40 -8.49
CA GLU A 475 25.39 -18.20 -9.40
C GLU A 475 25.43 -16.78 -9.98
N ARG A 476 24.29 -16.22 -10.41
CA ARG A 476 24.21 -14.82 -10.86
C ARG A 476 24.55 -13.83 -9.74
N LEU A 477 24.14 -14.11 -8.51
CA LEU A 477 24.55 -13.30 -7.34
C LEU A 477 26.06 -13.38 -7.11
N LYS A 478 26.66 -14.57 -7.28
CA LYS A 478 28.10 -14.75 -7.19
C LYS A 478 28.84 -13.93 -8.25
N GLU A 479 28.35 -13.87 -9.49
CA GLU A 479 28.95 -13.04 -10.54
C GLU A 479 29.01 -11.55 -10.15
N ILE A 480 27.96 -11.03 -9.53
CA ILE A 480 27.97 -9.65 -8.98
C ILE A 480 29.01 -9.53 -7.86
N VAL A 481 29.00 -10.45 -6.90
CA VAL A 481 29.92 -10.43 -5.74
C VAL A 481 31.38 -10.53 -6.18
N ASP A 482 31.69 -11.35 -7.19
CA ASP A 482 33.04 -11.48 -7.75
C ASP A 482 33.46 -10.17 -8.43
N ALA A 483 32.56 -9.53 -9.19
CA ALA A 483 32.82 -8.21 -9.78
C ALA A 483 33.01 -7.11 -8.70
N GLU A 484 32.31 -7.18 -7.57
CA GLU A 484 32.56 -6.28 -6.43
C GLU A 484 33.98 -6.46 -5.88
N ALA A 485 34.46 -7.70 -5.77
CA ALA A 485 35.81 -7.99 -5.30
C ALA A 485 36.87 -7.45 -6.28
N GLU A 486 36.65 -7.58 -7.59
CA GLU A 486 37.52 -7.00 -8.62
C GLU A 486 37.56 -5.46 -8.53
N LEU A 487 36.41 -4.81 -8.36
CA LEU A 487 36.31 -3.36 -8.21
C LEU A 487 36.99 -2.86 -6.92
N LYS A 488 36.88 -3.60 -5.82
CA LYS A 488 37.59 -3.29 -4.57
C LYS A 488 39.11 -3.41 -4.73
N ALA A 489 39.57 -4.42 -5.47
CA ALA A 489 41.00 -4.68 -5.67
C ALA A 489 41.66 -3.70 -6.66
N ASN A 490 40.97 -3.39 -7.77
CA ASN A 490 41.54 -2.64 -8.88
C ASN A 490 41.09 -1.17 -8.94
N GLY A 491 40.09 -0.79 -8.14
CA GLY A 491 39.52 0.56 -8.13
C GLY A 491 38.55 0.83 -9.28
N LEU A 492 38.16 2.10 -9.45
CA LEU A 492 37.21 2.52 -10.48
C LEU A 492 37.83 2.36 -11.89
N PRO A 493 37.15 1.68 -12.83
CA PRO A 493 37.68 1.44 -14.16
C PRO A 493 38.15 2.68 -14.92
N GLY A 494 39.26 2.50 -15.66
CA GLY A 494 39.94 3.57 -16.39
C GLY A 494 39.36 3.88 -17.77
N ASP A 495 38.81 2.86 -18.42
CA ASP A 495 38.36 2.87 -19.82
C ASP A 495 36.84 2.59 -19.93
N ALA A 496 36.28 2.96 -21.09
CA ALA A 496 34.85 2.86 -21.34
C ALA A 496 34.32 1.42 -21.33
N GLN A 497 35.10 0.45 -21.82
CA GLN A 497 34.64 -0.92 -21.98
C GLN A 497 34.50 -1.61 -20.63
N THR A 498 35.50 -1.47 -19.77
CA THR A 498 35.49 -2.04 -18.41
C THR A 498 34.43 -1.36 -17.54
N LEU A 499 34.28 -0.04 -17.63
CA LEU A 499 33.21 0.66 -16.91
C LEU A 499 31.83 0.24 -17.41
N LEU A 500 31.64 0.13 -18.72
CA LEU A 500 30.38 -0.34 -19.32
C LEU A 500 30.05 -1.76 -18.86
N ALA A 501 31.04 -2.66 -18.78
CA ALA A 501 30.83 -4.02 -18.28
C ALA A 501 30.32 -4.02 -16.83
N ALA A 502 30.87 -3.16 -15.96
CA ALA A 502 30.35 -2.98 -14.60
C ALA A 502 28.92 -2.42 -14.61
N LYS A 503 28.64 -1.41 -15.45
CA LYS A 503 27.28 -0.84 -15.54
C LYS A 503 26.25 -1.83 -16.09
N LYS A 504 26.64 -2.74 -17.00
CA LYS A 504 25.82 -3.86 -17.51
C LYS A 504 25.44 -4.89 -16.44
N LEU A 505 26.22 -5.00 -15.37
CA LEU A 505 25.86 -5.79 -14.20
C LEU A 505 24.85 -5.06 -13.28
N GLY A 506 24.47 -3.82 -13.61
CA GLY A 506 23.50 -3.03 -12.85
C GLY A 506 24.06 -2.17 -11.74
N PHE A 507 25.39 -2.09 -11.59
CA PHE A 507 26.01 -1.32 -10.52
C PHE A 507 25.63 0.16 -10.59
N SER A 508 25.05 0.69 -9.52
CA SER A 508 24.81 2.13 -9.37
C SER A 508 26.13 2.88 -9.18
N ASP A 509 26.15 4.16 -9.54
CA ASP A 509 27.28 5.06 -9.30
C ASP A 509 27.58 5.15 -7.79
N GLN A 510 26.55 5.03 -6.93
CA GLN A 510 26.72 4.96 -5.47
C GLN A 510 27.42 3.67 -5.02
N ARG A 511 27.05 2.51 -5.59
CA ARG A 511 27.71 1.24 -5.24
C ARG A 511 29.16 1.24 -5.73
N LEU A 512 29.43 1.70 -6.95
CA LEU A 512 30.79 1.87 -7.47
C LEU A 512 31.63 2.79 -6.59
N ALA A 513 31.06 3.91 -6.14
CA ALA A 513 31.73 4.85 -5.24
C ALA A 513 32.14 4.18 -3.92
N LYS A 514 31.22 3.46 -3.26
CA LYS A 514 31.49 2.71 -2.03
C LYS A 514 32.58 1.65 -2.23
N LEU A 515 32.48 0.85 -3.28
CA LEU A 515 33.41 -0.26 -3.57
C LEU A 515 34.84 0.23 -3.86
N THR A 516 34.97 1.39 -4.49
CA THR A 516 36.26 1.90 -5.00
C THR A 516 36.87 3.00 -4.12
N GLY A 517 36.20 3.36 -3.01
CA GLY A 517 36.63 4.46 -2.12
C GLY A 517 36.56 5.84 -2.80
N LYS A 518 35.66 6.02 -3.76
CA LYS A 518 35.45 7.26 -4.52
C LYS A 518 34.17 7.96 -4.07
N THR A 519 34.01 9.20 -4.49
CA THR A 519 32.75 9.93 -4.37
C THR A 519 31.83 9.60 -5.55
N VAL A 520 30.52 9.72 -5.33
CA VAL A 520 29.51 9.53 -6.39
C VAL A 520 29.76 10.48 -7.57
N THR A 521 30.15 11.73 -7.28
CA THR A 521 30.49 12.73 -8.29
C THR A 521 31.69 12.32 -9.15
N GLU A 522 32.73 11.73 -8.55
CA GLU A 522 33.88 11.21 -9.32
C GLU A 522 33.48 10.06 -10.26
N VAL A 523 32.58 9.17 -9.81
CA VAL A 523 32.08 8.07 -10.65
C VAL A 523 31.23 8.60 -11.80
N ALA A 524 30.28 9.51 -11.52
CA ALA A 524 29.44 10.13 -12.53
C ALA A 524 30.29 10.91 -13.55
N PHE A 525 31.27 11.70 -13.10
CA PHE A 525 32.20 12.41 -13.98
C PHE A 525 33.01 11.46 -14.86
N ARG A 526 33.53 10.37 -14.29
CA ARG A 526 34.25 9.34 -15.05
C ARG A 526 33.38 8.74 -16.15
N ARG A 527 32.13 8.42 -15.80
CA ARG A 527 31.13 7.85 -16.69
C ARG A 527 30.81 8.79 -17.86
N GLU A 528 30.63 10.07 -17.58
CA GLU A 528 30.39 11.12 -18.59
C GLU A 528 31.58 11.30 -19.53
N VAL A 529 32.80 11.42 -19.00
CA VAL A 529 34.03 11.62 -19.81
C VAL A 529 34.28 10.44 -20.75
N LEU A 530 33.97 9.22 -20.30
CA LEU A 530 34.11 8.00 -21.10
C LEU A 530 32.93 7.72 -22.03
N GLY A 531 31.87 8.55 -22.01
CA GLY A 531 30.68 8.35 -22.83
C GLY A 531 29.85 7.10 -22.44
N VAL A 532 29.99 6.61 -21.21
CA VAL A 532 29.26 5.42 -20.72
C VAL A 532 27.90 5.86 -20.17
N THR A 533 26.95 6.18 -21.04
CA THR A 533 25.59 6.61 -20.64
C THR A 533 24.57 5.51 -20.92
N PRO A 534 23.48 5.41 -20.13
CA PRO A 534 22.42 4.47 -20.44
C PRO A 534 21.74 4.84 -21.76
N VAL A 535 21.27 3.83 -22.48
CA VAL A 535 20.28 3.96 -23.55
C VAL A 535 18.90 3.61 -23.00
N PHE A 536 17.86 4.00 -23.72
CA PHE A 536 16.48 3.70 -23.33
C PHE A 536 15.85 2.81 -24.39
N LYS A 537 15.21 1.74 -23.93
CA LYS A 537 14.53 0.72 -24.72
C LYS A 537 13.05 0.75 -24.45
N ARG A 538 12.23 0.34 -25.42
CA ARG A 538 10.78 0.29 -25.27
C ARG A 538 10.29 -1.07 -24.81
N ILE A 539 9.13 -1.05 -24.17
CA ILE A 539 8.29 -2.21 -23.92
C ILE A 539 7.27 -2.27 -25.05
N ASP A 540 7.29 -3.36 -25.80
CA ASP A 540 6.55 -3.50 -27.06
C ASP A 540 5.68 -4.76 -27.15
N THR A 541 5.65 -5.60 -26.11
CA THR A 541 4.98 -6.91 -26.03
C THR A 541 5.51 -8.02 -26.97
N CYS A 542 6.43 -7.72 -27.88
CA CYS A 542 6.78 -8.60 -29.02
C CYS A 542 8.29 -8.70 -29.30
N ALA A 543 9.15 -8.28 -28.37
CA ALA A 543 10.60 -8.38 -28.47
C ALA A 543 11.14 -7.80 -29.80
N ALA A 544 10.68 -6.59 -30.14
CA ALA A 544 11.01 -5.86 -31.35
C ALA A 544 10.67 -6.56 -32.69
N GLU A 545 9.83 -7.60 -32.69
CA GLU A 545 9.30 -8.18 -33.94
C GLU A 545 8.52 -7.11 -34.74
N LEU A 546 7.84 -6.22 -34.03
CA LEU A 546 7.04 -5.14 -34.60
C LEU A 546 7.34 -3.80 -33.91
N PRO A 547 7.26 -2.67 -34.64
CA PRO A 547 7.50 -1.37 -34.05
C PRO A 547 6.37 -0.98 -33.08
N SER A 548 6.75 -0.42 -31.93
CA SER A 548 5.84 0.20 -30.97
C SER A 548 5.94 1.72 -31.03
N ASN A 549 4.79 2.40 -31.14
CA ASN A 549 4.72 3.86 -31.04
C ASN A 549 4.53 4.36 -29.60
N THR A 550 4.26 3.47 -28.66
CA THR A 550 4.06 3.83 -27.25
C THR A 550 5.42 4.02 -26.58
N ALA A 551 5.64 5.19 -26.00
CA ALA A 551 6.87 5.53 -25.30
C ALA A 551 6.87 4.99 -23.86
N TYR A 552 6.72 3.67 -23.72
CA TYR A 552 6.86 2.96 -22.45
C TYR A 552 8.29 2.39 -22.36
N MET A 553 9.14 2.97 -21.50
CA MET A 553 10.58 2.80 -21.59
C MET A 553 11.26 2.40 -20.27
N TYR A 554 12.43 1.80 -20.40
CA TYR A 554 13.39 1.58 -19.31
C TYR A 554 14.81 1.90 -19.79
N GLY A 555 15.67 2.33 -18.87
CA GLY A 555 17.09 2.59 -19.08
C GLY A 555 17.93 1.33 -18.89
N CYS A 556 18.90 1.12 -19.78
CA CYS A 556 19.87 0.03 -19.69
C CYS A 556 21.23 0.41 -20.26
N TYR A 557 22.25 -0.39 -19.96
CA TYR A 557 23.57 -0.26 -20.57
C TYR A 557 23.78 -1.33 -21.66
N GLU A 558 23.97 -0.90 -22.90
CA GLU A 558 24.16 -1.79 -24.06
C GLU A 558 25.38 -1.35 -24.91
N GLY A 559 25.79 -2.19 -25.86
CA GLY A 559 26.91 -1.91 -26.77
C GLY A 559 28.25 -2.51 -26.35
N ASP A 560 29.32 -2.18 -27.07
CA ASP A 560 30.68 -2.72 -26.87
C ASP A 560 31.66 -1.69 -26.27
N GLY A 561 31.16 -0.48 -25.96
CA GLY A 561 31.94 0.65 -25.47
C GLY A 561 32.76 1.37 -26.56
N ILE A 562 32.57 0.99 -27.83
CA ILE A 562 33.25 1.57 -29.00
C ILE A 562 32.21 2.18 -29.95
N THR A 563 31.17 1.42 -30.26
CA THR A 563 30.05 1.82 -31.12
C THR A 563 28.91 2.34 -30.25
N PRO A 564 28.29 3.49 -30.59
CA PRO A 564 27.11 3.97 -29.90
C PRO A 564 25.99 2.92 -29.93
N ALA A 565 25.45 2.58 -28.77
CA ALA A 565 24.29 1.70 -28.67
C ALA A 565 23.03 2.42 -29.18
N GLU A 566 22.09 1.64 -29.71
CA GLU A 566 20.80 2.14 -30.15
C GLU A 566 19.93 2.57 -28.97
N CYS A 567 19.33 3.76 -29.08
CA CYS A 567 18.46 4.33 -28.05
C CYS A 567 17.12 4.74 -28.65
N GLU A 568 16.06 4.05 -28.24
CA GLU A 568 14.68 4.14 -28.75
C GLU A 568 13.84 5.23 -28.06
N ALA A 569 14.50 6.12 -27.32
CA ALA A 569 13.81 7.21 -26.64
C ALA A 569 13.01 8.09 -27.63
N ASP A 570 13.50 8.30 -28.85
CA ASP A 570 12.92 9.19 -29.88
C ASP A 570 12.34 10.48 -29.28
N VAL A 571 13.24 11.26 -28.71
CA VAL A 571 12.92 12.47 -27.94
C VAL A 571 12.21 13.49 -28.83
N SER A 572 11.00 13.91 -28.42
CA SER A 572 10.19 14.86 -29.19
C SER A 572 10.72 16.30 -29.08
N THR A 573 10.23 17.20 -29.95
CA THR A 573 10.52 18.64 -29.90
C THR A 573 9.51 19.46 -29.09
N ARG A 574 8.56 18.82 -28.39
CA ARG A 574 7.52 19.50 -27.60
C ARG A 574 8.09 20.12 -26.32
N ASP A 575 7.30 21.00 -25.70
CA ASP A 575 7.55 21.50 -24.35
C ASP A 575 7.12 20.44 -23.33
N LYS A 576 8.04 20.06 -22.45
CA LYS A 576 7.90 18.88 -21.58
C LYS A 576 7.83 19.26 -20.12
N VAL A 577 6.99 18.56 -19.38
CA VAL A 577 7.00 18.58 -17.91
C VAL A 577 7.20 17.17 -17.39
N ILE A 578 8.20 17.00 -16.53
CA ILE A 578 8.53 15.72 -15.92
C ILE A 578 7.89 15.65 -14.53
N ILE A 579 7.24 14.53 -14.24
CA ILE A 579 6.55 14.27 -12.98
C ILE A 579 7.23 13.07 -12.34
N LEU A 580 7.79 13.27 -11.14
CA LEU A 580 8.40 12.19 -10.39
C LEU A 580 7.37 11.55 -9.47
N GLY A 581 7.17 10.25 -9.61
CA GLY A 581 6.35 9.42 -8.75
C GLY A 581 6.97 9.20 -7.37
N GLY A 582 6.41 8.25 -6.63
CA GLY A 582 6.83 7.95 -5.26
C GLY A 582 7.63 6.67 -5.09
N GLY A 583 7.75 5.80 -6.11
CA GLY A 583 8.31 4.46 -5.93
C GLY A 583 7.36 3.53 -5.14
N PRO A 584 7.86 2.41 -4.57
CA PRO A 584 7.04 1.34 -3.99
C PRO A 584 6.24 1.79 -2.78
N ASN A 585 4.92 1.55 -2.71
CA ASN A 585 4.10 1.99 -1.56
C ASN A 585 4.62 1.48 -0.19
N ARG A 586 4.35 2.28 0.85
CA ARG A 586 4.74 2.04 2.24
C ARG A 586 3.88 2.87 3.18
N ILE A 587 3.79 2.47 4.45
CA ILE A 587 3.04 3.24 5.47
C ILE A 587 3.55 4.69 5.51
N GLY A 588 2.64 5.63 5.31
CA GLY A 588 2.93 7.07 5.21
C GLY A 588 3.12 7.60 3.78
N GLN A 589 3.34 6.73 2.79
CA GLN A 589 3.47 7.03 1.37
C GLN A 589 2.67 6.02 0.53
N GLY A 590 1.36 6.21 0.51
CA GLY A 590 0.41 5.35 -0.17
C GLY A 590 0.02 5.87 -1.56
N ILE A 591 -1.16 5.42 -1.98
CA ILE A 591 -1.77 5.74 -3.28
C ILE A 591 -2.13 7.22 -3.43
N GLU A 592 -2.22 7.96 -2.33
CA GLU A 592 -2.62 9.37 -2.33
C GLU A 592 -1.64 10.25 -3.11
N PHE A 593 -0.36 9.88 -3.10
CA PHE A 593 0.69 10.56 -3.86
C PHE A 593 0.66 10.15 -5.34
N ASP A 594 0.35 8.89 -5.64
CA ASP A 594 0.15 8.43 -7.01
C ASP A 594 -1.01 9.18 -7.68
N TYR A 595 -2.13 9.32 -6.96
CA TYR A 595 -3.28 10.11 -7.36
C TYR A 595 -2.89 11.54 -7.80
N CYS A 596 -2.05 12.21 -7.00
CA CYS A 596 -1.57 13.55 -7.32
C CYS A 596 -0.73 13.55 -8.60
N CYS A 597 0.19 12.60 -8.76
CA CYS A 597 1.03 12.46 -9.96
C CYS A 597 0.19 12.21 -11.23
N VAL A 598 -0.82 11.34 -11.15
CA VAL A 598 -1.74 11.06 -12.27
C VAL A 598 -2.54 12.31 -12.65
N HIS A 599 -3.08 13.04 -11.66
CA HIS A 599 -3.80 14.30 -11.92
C HIS A 599 -2.90 15.37 -12.54
N ALA A 600 -1.62 15.43 -12.15
CA ALA A 600 -0.66 16.32 -12.81
C ALA A 600 -0.44 15.94 -14.27
N ALA A 601 -0.29 14.65 -14.58
CA ALA A 601 -0.10 14.18 -15.95
C ALA A 601 -1.31 14.54 -16.83
N TYR A 602 -2.53 14.29 -16.35
CA TYR A 602 -3.75 14.66 -17.07
C TYR A 602 -3.88 16.17 -17.27
N ALA A 603 -3.72 16.96 -16.20
CA ALA A 603 -3.92 18.42 -16.27
C ALA A 603 -2.89 19.13 -17.15
N LEU A 604 -1.64 18.66 -17.14
CA LEU A 604 -0.57 19.27 -17.93
C LEU A 604 -0.64 18.85 -19.40
N ASN A 605 -1.09 17.63 -19.69
CA ASN A 605 -1.39 17.20 -21.05
C ASN A 605 -2.57 18.01 -21.63
N GLU A 606 -3.64 18.20 -20.85
CA GLU A 606 -4.77 19.09 -21.19
C GLU A 606 -4.30 20.54 -21.43
N ALA A 607 -3.26 21.00 -20.72
CA ALA A 607 -2.63 22.31 -20.90
C ALA A 607 -1.62 22.38 -22.07
N GLY A 608 -1.44 21.28 -22.81
CA GLY A 608 -0.62 21.22 -24.03
C GLY A 608 0.84 20.79 -23.83
N PHE A 609 1.27 20.49 -22.62
CA PHE A 609 2.61 19.95 -22.37
C PHE A 609 2.71 18.49 -22.78
N GLU A 610 3.89 18.06 -23.20
CA GLU A 610 4.25 16.65 -23.22
C GLU A 610 4.57 16.20 -21.80
N THR A 611 3.78 15.28 -21.25
CA THR A 611 3.94 14.83 -19.88
C THR A 611 4.82 13.59 -19.83
N ILE A 612 5.80 13.62 -18.93
CA ILE A 612 6.77 12.54 -18.74
C ILE A 612 6.64 12.02 -17.32
N MET A 613 6.18 10.78 -17.17
CA MET A 613 6.11 10.14 -15.86
C MET A 613 7.37 9.32 -15.59
N VAL A 614 7.91 9.43 -14.37
CA VAL A 614 9.01 8.60 -13.88
C VAL A 614 8.59 7.93 -12.59
N ASN A 615 8.44 6.61 -12.59
CA ASN A 615 8.06 5.85 -11.40
C ASN A 615 8.40 4.36 -11.58
N CYS A 616 8.49 3.60 -10.49
CA CYS A 616 8.84 2.17 -10.51
C CYS A 616 7.89 1.27 -9.70
N ASN A 617 6.71 1.76 -9.37
CA ASN A 617 5.68 0.99 -8.69
C ASN A 617 4.76 0.30 -9.72
N PRO A 618 4.69 -1.04 -9.76
CA PRO A 618 3.88 -1.75 -10.75
C PRO A 618 2.38 -1.72 -10.46
N GLU A 619 1.98 -1.42 -9.23
CA GLU A 619 0.58 -1.48 -8.79
C GLU A 619 -0.24 -0.25 -9.22
N THR A 620 0.42 0.80 -9.71
CA THR A 620 -0.19 2.14 -9.78
C THR A 620 -0.68 2.56 -11.16
N VAL A 621 -1.58 3.55 -11.17
CA VAL A 621 -2.10 4.18 -12.39
C VAL A 621 -1.05 5.08 -13.04
N SER A 622 -0.15 5.70 -12.26
CA SER A 622 0.93 6.52 -12.85
C SER A 622 1.85 5.73 -13.79
N THR A 623 2.06 4.44 -13.55
CA THR A 623 2.85 3.56 -14.42
C THR A 623 2.01 2.84 -15.47
N ASP A 624 0.77 3.27 -15.70
CA ASP A 624 0.04 2.97 -16.93
C ASP A 624 0.57 3.86 -18.07
N TYR A 625 0.91 3.25 -19.21
CA TYR A 625 1.38 3.97 -20.39
C TYR A 625 0.31 4.91 -20.97
N ASP A 626 -0.97 4.69 -20.64
CA ASP A 626 -2.08 5.58 -21.02
C ASP A 626 -2.14 6.88 -20.20
N THR A 627 -1.38 6.98 -19.09
CA THR A 627 -1.46 8.12 -18.15
C THR A 627 -0.66 9.34 -18.61
N SER A 628 0.43 9.12 -19.33
CA SER A 628 1.38 10.19 -19.74
C SER A 628 1.82 9.99 -21.18
N ASP A 629 2.27 11.06 -21.86
CA ASP A 629 2.79 10.94 -23.23
C ASP A 629 4.01 10.00 -23.28
N ARG A 630 4.83 9.99 -22.23
CA ARG A 630 6.06 9.20 -22.12
C ARG A 630 6.25 8.66 -20.71
N LEU A 631 6.44 7.36 -20.56
CA LEU A 631 6.62 6.69 -19.28
C LEU A 631 8.02 6.08 -19.18
N TYR A 632 8.78 6.49 -18.17
CA TYR A 632 10.05 5.87 -17.77
C TYR A 632 9.84 5.02 -16.51
N PHE A 633 9.91 3.70 -16.66
CA PHE A 633 9.84 2.76 -15.54
C PHE A 633 11.21 2.60 -14.87
N GLU A 634 11.64 3.63 -14.14
CA GLU A 634 13.00 3.76 -13.62
C GLU A 634 13.05 3.95 -12.10
N PRO A 635 14.14 3.52 -11.44
CA PRO A 635 14.40 3.86 -10.04
C PRO A 635 14.42 5.38 -9.83
N LEU A 636 13.87 5.85 -8.71
CA LEU A 636 13.87 7.27 -8.35
C LEU A 636 15.16 7.67 -7.62
N THR A 637 16.29 7.49 -8.31
CA THR A 637 17.60 7.93 -7.82
C THR A 637 18.11 9.13 -8.61
N ALA A 638 19.04 9.89 -8.02
CA ALA A 638 19.66 11.01 -8.73
C ALA A 638 20.36 10.57 -10.02
N GLU A 639 20.96 9.38 -10.05
CA GLU A 639 21.65 8.85 -11.23
C GLU A 639 20.67 8.58 -12.38
N ASP A 640 19.63 7.80 -12.10
CA ASP A 640 18.68 7.31 -13.09
C ASP A 640 17.83 8.49 -13.62
N VAL A 641 17.33 9.35 -12.72
CA VAL A 641 16.52 10.54 -13.07
C VAL A 641 17.34 11.60 -13.82
N LEU A 642 18.59 11.87 -13.46
CA LEU A 642 19.40 12.83 -14.23
C LEU A 642 19.75 12.28 -15.61
N SER A 643 19.96 10.97 -15.74
CA SER A 643 20.27 10.34 -17.02
C SER A 643 19.11 10.47 -18.02
N LEU A 644 17.87 10.24 -17.57
CA LEU A 644 16.70 10.42 -18.44
C LEU A 644 16.41 11.90 -18.74
N ILE A 645 16.59 12.81 -17.76
CA ILE A 645 16.38 14.25 -18.00
C ILE A 645 17.35 14.76 -19.07
N ARG A 646 18.63 14.38 -18.97
CA ARG A 646 19.64 14.75 -19.97
C ARG A 646 19.31 14.21 -21.35
N ARG A 647 18.72 13.00 -21.43
CA ARG A 647 18.22 12.46 -22.69
C ARG A 647 17.07 13.32 -23.23
N GLU A 648 16.10 13.66 -22.40
CA GLU A 648 14.95 14.48 -22.80
C GLU A 648 15.32 15.92 -23.19
N GLN A 649 16.44 16.44 -22.68
CA GLN A 649 16.99 17.74 -23.04
C GLN A 649 17.70 17.77 -24.41
N THR A 650 17.86 16.62 -25.09
CA THR A 650 18.52 16.58 -26.41
C THR A 650 17.66 17.16 -27.54
N ALA A 651 16.34 17.24 -27.37
CA ALA A 651 15.43 17.89 -28.29
C ALA A 651 14.20 18.47 -27.55
N GLY A 652 13.64 19.56 -28.06
CA GLY A 652 12.55 20.29 -27.40
C GLY A 652 13.01 21.05 -26.15
N GLN A 653 12.07 21.41 -25.29
CA GLN A 653 12.35 22.12 -24.04
C GLN A 653 11.79 21.35 -22.85
N VAL A 654 12.65 20.94 -21.92
CA VAL A 654 12.20 20.51 -20.58
C VAL A 654 11.92 21.76 -19.76
N LYS A 655 10.64 22.11 -19.61
CA LYS A 655 10.19 23.29 -18.86
C LYS A 655 10.55 23.17 -17.38
N GLY A 656 10.43 21.96 -16.83
CA GLY A 656 10.91 21.63 -15.50
C GLY A 656 10.32 20.34 -14.95
N VAL A 657 10.61 20.09 -13.68
CA VAL A 657 10.27 18.85 -12.96
C VAL A 657 9.39 19.15 -11.75
N ILE A 658 8.32 18.38 -11.57
CA ILE A 658 7.48 18.38 -10.38
C ILE A 658 8.00 17.31 -9.42
N VAL A 659 8.39 17.73 -8.22
CA VAL A 659 8.95 16.86 -7.15
C VAL A 659 8.07 16.79 -5.91
N GLN A 660 7.02 17.61 -5.85
CA GLN A 660 6.19 17.84 -4.67
C GLN A 660 5.01 16.87 -4.56
N PHE A 661 4.77 16.04 -5.58
CA PHE A 661 3.56 15.20 -5.67
C PHE A 661 3.82 13.73 -5.28
N GLY A 662 5.02 13.19 -5.54
CA GLY A 662 5.37 11.80 -5.21
C GLY A 662 5.79 11.53 -3.74
N GLY A 663 5.53 12.48 -2.84
CA GLY A 663 5.93 12.38 -1.42
C GLY A 663 7.44 12.57 -1.19
N GLN A 664 7.99 11.95 -0.14
CA GLN A 664 9.37 12.13 0.32
C GLN A 664 10.46 11.72 -0.68
N THR A 665 10.21 10.72 -1.54
CA THR A 665 11.22 10.17 -2.45
C THR A 665 11.72 11.24 -3.43
N PRO A 666 10.86 11.87 -4.25
CA PRO A 666 11.30 12.93 -5.16
C PRO A 666 11.77 14.21 -4.42
N LEU A 667 11.26 14.49 -3.22
CA LEU A 667 11.77 15.60 -2.40
C LEU A 667 13.27 15.45 -2.06
N LYS A 668 13.73 14.24 -1.75
CA LYS A 668 15.16 13.97 -1.52
C LYS A 668 16.03 14.23 -2.75
N LEU A 669 15.45 14.17 -3.95
CA LEU A 669 16.15 14.41 -5.21
C LEU A 669 16.23 15.89 -5.58
N ALA A 670 15.39 16.75 -5.00
CA ALA A 670 15.25 18.15 -5.38
C ALA A 670 16.59 18.92 -5.39
N ARG A 671 17.43 18.73 -4.36
CA ARG A 671 18.76 19.37 -4.28
C ARG A 671 19.73 18.85 -5.36
N ALA A 672 19.69 17.55 -5.67
CA ALA A 672 20.55 16.97 -6.69
C ALA A 672 20.15 17.45 -8.10
N LEU A 673 18.85 17.58 -8.35
CA LEU A 673 18.29 18.13 -9.58
C LEU A 673 18.66 19.61 -9.76
N GLU A 674 18.49 20.43 -8.71
CA GLU A 674 18.86 21.84 -8.73
C GLU A 674 20.37 22.04 -8.96
N ALA A 675 21.21 21.26 -8.27
CA ALA A 675 22.66 21.29 -8.47
C ALA A 675 23.09 20.90 -9.89
N ALA A 676 22.29 20.07 -10.58
CA ALA A 676 22.49 19.71 -11.98
C ALA A 676 21.90 20.72 -12.98
N GLY A 677 21.33 21.84 -12.50
CA GLY A 677 20.73 22.87 -13.33
C GLY A 677 19.36 22.49 -13.91
N VAL A 678 18.68 21.51 -13.32
CA VAL A 678 17.34 21.10 -13.72
C VAL A 678 16.30 22.05 -13.10
N PRO A 679 15.41 22.68 -13.89
CA PRO A 679 14.38 23.56 -13.34
C PRO A 679 13.36 22.76 -12.51
N ILE A 680 13.20 23.11 -11.24
CA ILE A 680 12.11 22.61 -10.39
C ILE A 680 10.91 23.54 -10.55
N LEU A 681 9.75 22.98 -10.94
CA LEU A 681 8.48 23.72 -11.01
C LEU A 681 7.82 23.74 -9.64
N GLY A 682 7.04 24.77 -9.35
CA GLY A 682 6.36 24.92 -8.06
C GLY A 682 7.27 25.42 -6.94
N THR A 683 6.96 25.04 -5.70
CA THR A 683 7.69 25.53 -4.51
C THR A 683 9.15 25.12 -4.58
N SER A 684 10.06 26.08 -4.33
CA SER A 684 11.50 25.86 -4.49
C SER A 684 12.06 24.87 -3.45
N PRO A 685 13.18 24.19 -3.75
CA PRO A 685 13.84 23.32 -2.78
C PRO A 685 14.21 24.04 -1.48
N ASP A 686 14.64 25.30 -1.55
CA ASP A 686 14.95 26.12 -0.37
C ASP A 686 13.71 26.47 0.46
N ALA A 687 12.55 26.72 -0.17
CA ALA A 687 11.30 26.97 0.53
C ALA A 687 10.76 25.68 1.20
N ILE A 688 10.97 24.52 0.57
CA ILE A 688 10.68 23.23 1.18
C ILE A 688 11.58 23.00 2.40
N ASP A 689 12.88 23.25 2.24
CA ASP A 689 13.86 23.18 3.33
C ASP A 689 13.56 24.16 4.47
N LEU A 690 13.11 25.37 4.17
CA LEU A 690 12.69 26.37 5.16
C LEU A 690 11.54 25.86 6.05
N ALA A 691 10.64 25.04 5.51
CA ALA A 691 9.53 24.45 6.26
C ALA A 691 9.96 23.20 7.06
N GLU A 692 10.88 22.40 6.52
CA GLU A 692 11.42 21.21 7.18
C GLU A 692 12.49 21.54 8.25
N ASP A 693 13.27 22.60 8.06
CA ASP A 693 14.26 23.09 9.02
C ASP A 693 13.58 23.86 10.15
N ARG A 694 13.66 23.31 11.36
CA ARG A 694 12.94 23.86 12.50
C ARG A 694 13.45 25.23 12.94
N GLU A 695 14.74 25.53 12.82
CA GLU A 695 15.27 26.83 13.23
C GLU A 695 14.80 27.91 12.26
N ARG A 696 14.93 27.66 10.96
CA ARG A 696 14.43 28.57 9.93
C ARG A 696 12.92 28.73 10.01
N PHE A 697 12.18 27.64 10.24
CA PHE A 697 10.72 27.67 10.38
C PHE A 697 10.27 28.42 11.64
N GLN A 698 10.91 28.20 12.80
CA GLN A 698 10.62 28.94 14.03
C GLN A 698 10.83 30.45 13.85
N GLN A 699 11.92 30.86 13.20
CA GLN A 699 12.18 32.26 12.91
C GLN A 699 11.09 32.86 12.01
N LEU A 700 10.62 32.10 11.01
CA LEU A 700 9.49 32.49 10.18
C LEU A 700 8.21 32.69 11.01
N LEU A 701 7.87 31.74 11.89
CA LEU A 701 6.66 31.85 12.73
C LEU A 701 6.73 33.06 13.66
N HIS A 702 7.89 33.36 14.25
CA HIS A 702 8.09 34.55 15.06
C HIS A 702 7.90 35.84 14.25
N LYS A 703 8.45 35.89 13.02
CA LYS A 703 8.28 37.02 12.10
C LYS A 703 6.81 37.23 11.71
N LEU A 704 6.05 36.15 11.53
CA LEU A 704 4.63 36.19 11.19
C LEU A 704 3.71 36.41 12.41
N GLY A 705 4.25 36.42 13.64
CA GLY A 705 3.47 36.54 14.87
C GLY A 705 2.56 35.33 15.13
N LEU A 706 2.95 34.14 14.66
CA LEU A 706 2.18 32.90 14.79
C LEU A 706 2.71 32.05 15.94
N LYS A 707 1.83 31.24 16.54
CA LYS A 707 2.16 30.41 17.71
C LYS A 707 2.58 29.01 17.29
N GLN A 708 3.54 28.45 18.02
CA GLN A 708 3.94 27.05 17.96
C GLN A 708 4.13 26.52 19.39
N PRO A 709 4.08 25.19 19.61
CA PRO A 709 4.41 24.58 20.89
C PRO A 709 5.81 24.98 21.35
N ALA A 710 6.02 25.09 22.67
CA ALA A 710 7.35 25.30 23.23
C ALA A 710 8.27 24.14 22.82
N ASN A 711 9.45 24.44 22.28
CA ASN A 711 10.31 23.43 21.65
C ASN A 711 11.81 23.66 21.90
N GLY A 712 12.62 22.71 21.46
CA GLY A 712 14.06 22.80 21.45
C GLY A 712 14.73 21.67 20.68
N ILE A 713 16.02 21.86 20.37
CA ILE A 713 16.85 20.93 19.63
C ILE A 713 17.90 20.35 20.58
N ALA A 714 18.15 19.04 20.49
CA ALA A 714 19.20 18.37 21.24
C ALA A 714 20.05 17.47 20.33
N ARG A 715 21.37 17.52 20.49
CA ARG A 715 22.35 16.66 19.81
C ARG A 715 22.97 15.60 20.72
N SER A 716 22.67 15.67 22.01
CA SER A 716 23.12 14.69 23.00
C SER A 716 22.02 14.40 24.00
N LEU A 717 22.14 13.30 24.73
CA LEU A 717 21.21 12.94 25.80
C LEU A 717 21.13 14.03 26.89
N ASP A 718 22.26 14.62 27.26
CA ASP A 718 22.30 15.67 28.29
C ASP A 718 21.61 16.96 27.83
N GLU A 719 21.80 17.34 26.56
CA GLU A 719 21.05 18.44 25.95
C GLU A 719 19.55 18.13 25.91
N ALA A 720 19.17 16.90 25.54
CA ALA A 720 17.77 16.49 25.46
C ALA A 720 17.08 16.59 26.84
N LYS A 721 17.77 16.15 27.90
CA LYS A 721 17.28 16.29 29.30
C LYS A 721 17.13 17.75 29.71
N ALA A 722 18.11 18.60 29.38
CA ALA A 722 18.05 20.02 29.71
C ALA A 722 16.88 20.72 28.98
N VAL A 723 16.69 20.42 27.69
CA VAL A 723 15.58 20.94 26.89
C VAL A 723 14.24 20.45 27.42
N ALA A 724 14.09 19.16 27.70
CA ALA A 724 12.85 18.58 28.23
C ALA A 724 12.44 19.19 29.58
N ARG A 725 13.39 19.44 30.49
CA ARG A 725 13.11 20.12 31.77
C ARG A 725 12.68 21.58 31.59
N ARG A 726 13.20 22.27 30.57
CA ARG A 726 12.80 23.64 30.24
C ARG A 726 11.38 23.69 29.66
N ILE A 727 11.04 22.75 28.79
CA ILE A 727 9.72 22.67 28.15
C ILE A 727 8.65 22.18 29.14
N GLY A 728 8.99 21.17 29.95
CA GLY A 728 8.06 20.46 30.83
C GLY A 728 7.48 19.22 30.14
N TYR A 729 7.37 18.11 30.90
CA TYR A 729 6.74 16.88 30.43
C TYR A 729 5.21 16.97 30.48
N PRO A 730 4.49 16.21 29.63
CA PRO A 730 5.00 15.35 28.55
C PRO A 730 5.58 16.12 27.34
N VAL A 731 6.57 15.52 26.69
CA VAL A 731 7.21 16.05 25.46
C VAL A 731 7.07 15.06 24.31
N VAL A 732 6.95 15.57 23.09
CA VAL A 732 7.00 14.79 21.85
C VAL A 732 8.42 14.85 21.31
N ILE A 733 9.01 13.68 21.06
CA ILE A 733 10.32 13.57 20.46
C ILE A 733 10.18 13.29 18.97
N ARG A 734 10.90 14.05 18.13
CA ARG A 734 10.81 13.95 16.68
C ARG A 734 12.18 13.91 16.00
N PRO A 735 12.46 12.90 15.16
CA PRO A 735 13.56 12.94 14.21
C PRO A 735 13.34 14.02 13.14
N SER A 736 14.43 14.54 12.56
CA SER A 736 14.37 15.48 11.42
C SER A 736 14.25 14.72 10.08
N TYR A 737 13.67 15.36 9.04
CA TYR A 737 13.55 14.83 7.66
C TYR A 737 12.83 13.47 7.51
N VAL A 738 11.80 13.23 8.33
CA VAL A 738 10.99 12.01 8.30
C VAL A 738 9.54 12.31 7.94
N LEU A 739 8.87 11.34 7.29
CA LEU A 739 7.44 11.37 7.01
C LEU A 739 6.72 10.30 7.83
N GLY A 740 5.43 10.49 8.12
CA GLY A 740 4.61 9.49 8.80
C GLY A 740 4.99 9.31 10.28
N GLY A 741 5.58 10.34 10.87
CA GLY A 741 6.06 10.36 12.24
C GLY A 741 7.08 9.27 12.57
N ARG A 742 7.93 8.86 11.61
CA ARG A 742 8.89 7.76 11.82
C ARG A 742 9.71 7.97 13.08
N ALA A 743 9.69 6.97 13.96
CA ALA A 743 10.34 7.00 15.28
C ALA A 743 9.91 8.16 16.20
N MET A 744 8.78 8.84 15.95
CA MET A 744 8.24 9.82 16.90
C MET A 744 7.68 9.11 18.14
N ARG A 745 7.88 9.71 19.33
CA ARG A 745 7.39 9.14 20.59
C ARG A 745 6.96 10.23 21.56
N ILE A 746 5.85 10.02 22.27
CA ILE A 746 5.45 10.85 23.40
C ILE A 746 6.15 10.30 24.65
N VAL A 747 6.86 11.17 25.35
CA VAL A 747 7.61 10.83 26.55
C VAL A 747 7.07 11.62 27.74
N TYR A 748 6.77 10.91 28.82
CA TYR A 748 6.10 11.45 30.00
C TYR A 748 7.07 11.78 31.15
N ASP A 749 8.29 11.25 31.12
CA ASP A 749 9.29 11.46 32.15
C ASP A 749 10.73 11.31 31.62
N GLU A 750 11.71 11.64 32.46
CA GLU A 750 13.13 11.60 32.11
C GLU A 750 13.68 10.19 31.86
N ALA A 751 13.07 9.16 32.47
CA ALA A 751 13.45 7.77 32.25
C ALA A 751 13.04 7.32 30.84
N GLY A 752 11.81 7.64 30.42
CA GLY A 752 11.34 7.40 29.06
C GLY A 752 12.17 8.12 28.01
N LEU A 753 12.64 9.35 28.29
CA LEU A 753 13.52 10.11 27.40
C LEU A 753 14.86 9.39 27.20
N THR A 754 15.44 8.91 28.31
CA THR A 754 16.72 8.21 28.28
C THR A 754 16.64 6.91 27.48
N ASN A 755 15.59 6.11 27.70
CA ASN A 755 15.37 4.87 26.96
C ASN A 755 15.20 5.13 25.46
N TYR A 756 14.37 6.12 25.10
CA TYR A 756 14.17 6.49 23.70
C TYR A 756 15.47 6.88 23.01
N ILE A 757 16.29 7.76 23.60
CA ILE A 757 17.54 8.22 22.95
C ILE A 757 18.53 7.06 22.76
N HIS A 758 18.63 6.12 23.71
CA HIS A 758 19.47 4.93 23.53
C HIS A 758 19.00 4.04 22.37
N GLU A 759 17.69 3.92 22.15
CA GLU A 759 17.10 3.20 21.03
C GLU A 759 17.22 3.98 19.70
N ALA A 760 17.04 5.30 19.72
CA ALA A 760 16.86 6.15 18.55
C ALA A 760 18.16 6.66 17.90
N VAL A 761 19.29 6.71 18.62
CA VAL A 761 20.61 7.11 18.07
C VAL A 761 21.02 6.23 16.87
N VAL A 762 20.48 5.02 16.76
CA VAL A 762 20.68 4.11 15.62
C VAL A 762 19.98 4.60 14.34
N VAL A 763 18.91 5.40 14.44
CA VAL A 763 18.01 5.77 13.33
C VAL A 763 18.37 7.11 12.68
N THR A 764 18.92 8.07 13.44
CA THR A 764 19.12 9.46 12.99
C THR A 764 20.53 9.80 12.50
N GLY A 765 21.51 8.91 12.71
CA GLY A 765 22.92 9.23 12.49
C GLY A 765 23.32 10.50 13.26
N ASP A 766 24.04 11.41 12.61
CA ASP A 766 24.48 12.70 13.17
C ASP A 766 23.37 13.77 13.26
N SER A 767 22.12 13.44 12.90
CA SER A 767 21.04 14.43 12.88
C SER A 767 20.51 14.75 14.28
N PRO A 768 20.23 16.03 14.59
CA PRO A 768 19.66 16.42 15.88
C PRO A 768 18.24 15.86 16.11
N VAL A 769 17.90 15.66 17.38
CA VAL A 769 16.58 15.23 17.85
C VAL A 769 15.79 16.45 18.35
N LEU A 770 14.52 16.53 17.97
CA LEU A 770 13.61 17.62 18.33
C LEU A 770 12.76 17.22 19.54
N LEU A 771 12.54 18.18 20.43
CA LEU A 771 11.62 18.04 21.56
C LEU A 771 10.59 19.17 21.51
N ASP A 772 9.32 18.82 21.43
CA ASP A 772 8.18 19.74 21.48
C ASP A 772 7.31 19.46 22.71
N SER A 773 6.67 20.50 23.27
CA SER A 773 5.64 20.33 24.30
C SER A 773 4.46 19.55 23.73
N TYR A 774 4.02 18.51 24.43
CA TYR A 774 2.83 17.77 24.03
C TYR A 774 1.56 18.55 24.38
N LEU A 775 0.79 18.93 23.36
CA LEU A 775 -0.48 19.66 23.52
C LEU A 775 -1.64 18.71 23.86
N GLN A 776 -1.58 18.08 25.04
CA GLN A 776 -2.60 17.12 25.51
C GLN A 776 -4.02 17.67 25.43
N GLY A 777 -4.96 16.90 24.88
CA GLY A 777 -6.37 17.30 24.73
C GLY A 777 -6.64 18.40 23.70
N ALA A 778 -5.68 18.71 22.82
CA ALA A 778 -5.91 19.64 21.71
C ALA A 778 -6.62 18.95 20.54
N THR A 779 -7.48 19.68 19.84
CA THR A 779 -8.06 19.23 18.56
C THR A 779 -7.02 19.43 17.46
N GLU A 780 -6.73 18.41 16.67
CA GLU A 780 -5.85 18.53 15.50
C GLU A 780 -6.65 18.90 14.24
N ILE A 781 -6.06 19.74 13.39
CA ILE A 781 -6.68 20.25 12.17
C ILE A 781 -5.67 20.18 11.02
N ASP A 782 -6.08 19.60 9.90
CA ASP A 782 -5.35 19.69 8.63
C ASP A 782 -5.99 20.74 7.72
N VAL A 783 -5.15 21.52 7.03
CA VAL A 783 -5.60 22.50 6.03
C VAL A 783 -4.80 22.33 4.76
N ASP A 784 -5.48 21.96 3.67
CA ASP A 784 -4.88 21.90 2.34
C ASP A 784 -5.17 23.19 1.57
N ALA A 785 -4.13 23.75 0.92
CA ALA A 785 -4.21 25.01 0.20
C ALA A 785 -3.33 25.01 -1.07
N VAL A 786 -3.69 25.86 -2.04
CA VAL A 786 -2.90 26.10 -3.26
C VAL A 786 -2.58 27.58 -3.35
N ARG A 787 -1.35 27.91 -3.72
CA ARG A 787 -0.87 29.29 -3.93
C ARG A 787 -0.19 29.44 -5.29
N ASP A 788 -0.50 30.51 -6.02
CA ASP A 788 0.15 30.84 -7.32
C ASP A 788 1.29 31.86 -7.22
N GLY A 789 1.48 32.43 -6.04
CA GLY A 789 2.45 33.48 -5.77
C GLY A 789 1.89 34.84 -5.45
N THR A 790 0.61 35.02 -5.73
CA THR A 790 -0.13 36.25 -5.47
C THR A 790 -1.36 35.98 -4.61
N GLU A 791 -2.06 34.88 -4.87
CA GLU A 791 -3.28 34.48 -4.17
C GLU A 791 -3.11 33.10 -3.54
N THR A 792 -3.82 32.88 -2.43
CA THR A 792 -3.87 31.59 -1.74
C THR A 792 -5.31 31.15 -1.58
N TRP A 793 -5.62 29.99 -2.15
CA TRP A 793 -6.90 29.31 -2.03
C TRP A 793 -6.81 28.19 -0.99
N VAL A 794 -7.70 28.20 0.00
CA VAL A 794 -7.82 27.12 0.98
C VAL A 794 -8.82 26.10 0.43
N ALA A 795 -8.31 24.93 0.05
CA ALA A 795 -9.08 23.88 -0.62
C ALA A 795 -9.96 23.09 0.36
N GLY A 796 -9.47 22.84 1.57
CA GLY A 796 -10.21 22.10 2.59
C GLY A 796 -9.63 22.31 3.98
N ILE A 797 -10.51 22.33 4.99
CA ILE A 797 -10.16 22.34 6.40
C ILE A 797 -10.79 21.10 7.02
N MET A 798 -9.96 20.27 7.63
CA MET A 798 -10.34 18.97 8.15
C MET A 798 -10.10 18.95 9.65
N GLU A 799 -11.14 18.69 10.42
CA GLU A 799 -11.04 18.53 11.87
C GLU A 799 -10.88 17.04 12.21
N HIS A 800 -9.83 16.70 12.96
CA HIS A 800 -9.63 15.33 13.40
C HIS A 800 -10.62 14.95 14.51
N ILE A 801 -11.00 13.68 14.55
CA ILE A 801 -11.80 13.13 15.64
C ILE A 801 -10.88 12.85 16.84
N GLU A 802 -9.73 12.23 16.61
CA GLU A 802 -8.70 12.00 17.62
C GLU A 802 -8.04 13.31 18.08
N GLU A 803 -7.51 13.30 19.30
CA GLU A 803 -6.74 14.42 19.84
C GLU A 803 -5.33 14.48 19.24
N ALA A 804 -4.74 15.68 19.23
CA ALA A 804 -3.37 15.89 18.80
C ALA A 804 -2.42 14.99 19.62
N GLY A 805 -1.65 14.16 18.93
CA GLY A 805 -0.87 13.08 19.55
C GLY A 805 -1.09 11.73 18.89
N VAL A 806 -2.25 11.54 18.27
CA VAL A 806 -2.46 10.54 17.22
C VAL A 806 -2.05 11.16 15.90
N HIS A 807 -1.20 10.49 15.14
CA HIS A 807 -0.71 11.01 13.87
C HIS A 807 -1.85 11.21 12.86
N SER A 808 -1.85 12.34 12.12
CA SER A 808 -2.89 12.70 11.13
C SER A 808 -3.28 11.60 10.15
N GLY A 809 -2.32 10.79 9.72
CA GLY A 809 -2.57 9.62 8.87
C GLY A 809 -3.43 8.53 9.50
N ASP A 810 -3.35 8.34 10.82
CA ASP A 810 -4.11 7.35 11.58
C ASP A 810 -5.40 7.92 12.17
N SER A 811 -5.56 9.24 12.21
CA SER A 811 -6.79 9.89 12.66
C SER A 811 -7.91 9.77 11.63
N ALA A 812 -9.14 9.66 12.13
CA ALA A 812 -10.32 10.01 11.38
C ALA A 812 -10.42 11.54 11.29
N CYS A 813 -10.98 12.07 10.20
CA CYS A 813 -11.22 13.51 10.09
C CYS A 813 -12.50 13.84 9.33
N SER A 814 -13.06 15.02 9.62
CA SER A 814 -14.30 15.53 9.04
C SER A 814 -14.06 16.75 8.15
N LEU A 815 -14.67 16.77 6.97
CA LEU A 815 -14.79 17.93 6.09
C LEU A 815 -16.28 18.16 5.74
N PRO A 816 -16.87 19.31 6.10
CA PRO A 816 -16.26 20.40 6.90
C PRO A 816 -16.00 19.99 8.36
N PRO A 817 -15.29 20.83 9.14
CA PRO A 817 -15.17 20.68 10.59
C PRO A 817 -16.54 20.54 11.26
N PHE A 818 -16.66 19.64 12.24
CA PHE A 818 -17.94 19.31 12.88
C PHE A 818 -18.16 20.06 14.20
N SER A 819 -17.10 20.58 14.84
CA SER A 819 -17.18 21.29 16.12
C SER A 819 -16.63 22.71 16.11
N LEU A 820 -15.85 23.10 15.07
CA LEU A 820 -15.27 24.44 14.97
C LEU A 820 -16.29 25.53 14.60
N THR A 821 -16.11 26.73 15.17
CA THR A 821 -16.92 27.92 14.87
C THR A 821 -16.43 28.62 13.59
N ALA A 822 -17.31 29.46 13.01
CA ALA A 822 -16.96 30.24 11.82
C ALA A 822 -15.74 31.16 12.03
N ASP A 823 -15.60 31.76 13.21
CA ASP A 823 -14.46 32.61 13.56
C ASP A 823 -13.15 31.81 13.66
N GLN A 824 -13.21 30.60 14.23
CA GLN A 824 -12.05 29.69 14.29
C GLN A 824 -11.62 29.26 12.87
N ILE A 825 -12.57 28.93 12.02
CA ILE A 825 -12.32 28.60 10.61
C ILE A 825 -11.70 29.80 9.86
N ALA A 826 -12.20 31.01 10.09
CA ALA A 826 -11.65 32.22 9.49
C ALA A 826 -10.20 32.47 9.93
N GLU A 827 -9.88 32.22 11.20
CA GLU A 827 -8.53 32.35 11.74
C GLU A 827 -7.56 31.31 11.14
N LEU A 828 -7.99 30.05 11.01
CA LEU A 828 -7.22 29.00 10.32
C LEU A 828 -6.94 29.39 8.87
N LYS A 829 -7.94 29.89 8.14
CA LYS A 829 -7.76 30.41 6.76
C LYS A 829 -6.77 31.57 6.74
N ARG A 830 -6.82 32.50 7.69
CA ARG A 830 -5.90 33.65 7.78
C ARG A 830 -4.45 33.20 8.02
N GLN A 831 -4.21 32.33 8.99
CA GLN A 831 -2.87 31.83 9.29
C GLN A 831 -2.30 31.01 8.12
N THR A 832 -3.13 30.20 7.47
CA THR A 832 -2.72 29.42 6.28
C THR A 832 -2.21 30.34 5.17
N ARG A 833 -2.90 31.46 4.88
CA ARG A 833 -2.43 32.43 3.88
C ARG A 833 -1.11 33.09 4.27
N LEU A 834 -0.95 33.49 5.54
CA LEU A 834 0.30 34.07 6.02
C LEU A 834 1.49 33.10 5.89
N LEU A 835 1.26 31.82 6.16
CA LEU A 835 2.27 30.78 6.00
C LEU A 835 2.62 30.55 4.53
N ALA A 836 1.60 30.50 3.67
CA ALA A 836 1.77 30.34 2.23
C ALA A 836 2.62 31.48 1.63
N ASP A 837 2.36 32.72 2.05
CA ASP A 837 3.14 33.90 1.65
C ASP A 837 4.53 33.89 2.26
N GLY A 838 4.67 33.55 3.55
CA GLY A 838 5.93 33.53 4.27
C GLY A 838 6.94 32.50 3.77
N LEU A 839 6.44 31.37 3.23
CA LEU A 839 7.21 30.30 2.61
C LEU A 839 7.37 30.47 1.09
N ASP A 840 6.75 31.48 0.50
CA ASP A 840 6.65 31.69 -0.95
C ASP A 840 6.16 30.45 -1.72
N VAL A 841 5.13 29.78 -1.21
CA VAL A 841 4.57 28.56 -1.83
C VAL A 841 4.14 28.82 -3.27
N ARG A 842 4.39 27.83 -4.14
CA ARG A 842 3.92 27.76 -5.53
C ARG A 842 3.38 26.35 -5.79
N GLY A 843 2.06 26.20 -5.89
CA GLY A 843 1.39 24.91 -5.92
C GLY A 843 0.78 24.55 -4.56
N LEU A 844 0.80 23.26 -4.21
CA LEU A 844 0.18 22.74 -3.00
C LEU A 844 0.98 23.03 -1.73
N MET A 845 0.25 23.23 -0.64
CA MET A 845 0.75 23.12 0.72
C MET A 845 -0.32 22.52 1.64
N ASN A 846 0.15 21.90 2.71
CA ASN A 846 -0.65 21.42 3.82
C ASN A 846 -0.13 22.05 5.12
N VAL A 847 -1.05 22.42 6.02
CA VAL A 847 -0.71 22.95 7.35
C VAL A 847 -1.44 22.13 8.40
N GLN A 848 -0.69 21.68 9.41
CA GLN A 848 -1.25 21.01 10.58
C GLN A 848 -1.28 21.98 11.76
N PHE A 849 -2.46 22.15 12.33
CA PHE A 849 -2.70 22.97 13.51
C PHE A 849 -3.17 22.12 14.69
N ALA A 850 -2.95 22.63 15.89
CA ALA A 850 -3.60 22.17 17.11
C ALA A 850 -4.38 23.33 17.74
N PHE A 851 -5.63 23.08 18.09
CA PHE A 851 -6.49 24.05 18.77
C PHE A 851 -6.63 23.70 20.26
N LYS A 852 -6.20 24.60 21.14
CA LYS A 852 -6.27 24.39 22.59
C LYS A 852 -6.51 25.70 23.34
N GLY A 853 -7.50 25.71 24.23
CA GLY A 853 -7.76 26.84 25.12
C GLY A 853 -8.13 28.15 24.42
N GLY A 854 -8.73 28.09 23.23
CA GLY A 854 -9.04 29.28 22.42
C GLY A 854 -7.91 29.73 21.50
N GLU A 855 -6.78 29.03 21.48
CA GLU A 855 -5.59 29.40 20.71
C GLU A 855 -5.25 28.36 19.65
N VAL A 856 -4.72 28.83 18.52
CA VAL A 856 -4.23 28.03 17.40
C VAL A 856 -2.71 27.90 17.51
N TYR A 857 -2.20 26.67 17.49
CA TYR A 857 -0.79 26.34 17.47
C TYR A 857 -0.44 25.65 16.14
N ILE A 858 0.69 26.01 15.55
CA ILE A 858 1.20 25.35 14.33
C ILE A 858 2.05 24.16 14.73
N LEU A 859 1.70 22.99 14.21
CA LEU A 859 2.46 21.75 14.41
C LEU A 859 3.56 21.64 13.35
N GLU A 860 3.16 21.66 12.07
CA GLU A 860 4.04 21.59 10.91
C GLU A 860 3.39 22.21 9.67
N VAL A 861 4.22 22.53 8.67
CA VAL A 861 3.78 22.94 7.32
C VAL A 861 4.51 22.08 6.30
N ASN A 862 3.77 21.53 5.37
CA ASN A 862 4.26 20.68 4.30
C ASN A 862 4.03 21.42 2.96
N PRO A 863 5.02 22.13 2.40
CA PRO A 863 4.87 22.86 1.13
C PRO A 863 4.92 21.95 -0.11
N ARG A 864 4.08 20.90 -0.06
CA ARG A 864 3.94 19.84 -1.05
C ARG A 864 2.53 19.25 -0.99
N ALA A 865 2.23 18.26 -1.84
CA ALA A 865 1.01 17.47 -1.69
C ALA A 865 1.01 16.71 -0.36
N SER A 866 -0.16 16.69 0.28
CA SER A 866 -0.47 15.85 1.44
C SER A 866 -1.30 14.64 1.01
N ARG A 867 -1.36 13.63 1.88
CA ARG A 867 -2.20 12.45 1.66
C ARG A 867 -3.71 12.77 1.68
N THR A 868 -4.11 13.91 2.22
CA THR A 868 -5.52 14.32 2.31
C THR A 868 -6.06 14.95 1.02
N VAL A 869 -5.20 15.32 0.07
CA VAL A 869 -5.59 15.95 -1.20
C VAL A 869 -6.67 15.15 -1.96
N PRO A 870 -6.57 13.81 -2.12
CA PRO A 870 -7.63 13.04 -2.78
C PRO A 870 -8.94 13.09 -2.00
N PHE A 871 -8.92 12.90 -0.67
CA PHE A 871 -10.11 13.01 0.18
C PHE A 871 -10.77 14.39 0.05
N VAL A 872 -10.00 15.48 0.10
CA VAL A 872 -10.51 16.84 -0.10
C VAL A 872 -11.12 16.99 -1.49
N ALA A 873 -10.48 16.46 -2.54
CA ALA A 873 -11.01 16.52 -3.90
C ALA A 873 -12.34 15.76 -4.04
N LYS A 874 -12.45 14.57 -3.44
CA LYS A 874 -13.68 13.75 -3.44
C LYS A 874 -14.78 14.30 -2.52
N ALA A 875 -14.43 14.99 -1.45
CA ALA A 875 -15.42 15.63 -0.57
C ALA A 875 -15.96 16.93 -1.18
N THR A 876 -15.12 17.68 -1.89
CA THR A 876 -15.48 19.00 -2.42
C THR A 876 -15.96 18.96 -3.87
N GLY A 877 -15.63 17.93 -4.64
CA GLY A 877 -15.88 17.85 -6.08
C GLY A 877 -14.89 18.69 -6.91
N THR A 878 -13.82 19.18 -6.30
CA THR A 878 -12.83 20.06 -6.95
C THR A 878 -11.51 19.30 -7.19
N PRO A 879 -10.95 19.29 -8.42
CA PRO A 879 -9.73 18.55 -8.72
C PRO A 879 -8.46 19.31 -8.26
N VAL A 880 -8.24 19.33 -6.94
CA VAL A 880 -7.19 20.11 -6.27
C VAL A 880 -5.80 19.89 -6.88
N ALA A 881 -5.41 18.63 -7.14
CA ALA A 881 -4.11 18.29 -7.71
C ALA A 881 -3.94 18.79 -9.16
N LYS A 882 -4.99 18.74 -9.99
CA LYS A 882 -4.97 19.29 -11.36
C LYS A 882 -4.71 20.80 -11.35
N ILE A 883 -5.42 21.52 -10.49
CA ILE A 883 -5.27 22.98 -10.32
C ILE A 883 -3.84 23.30 -9.90
N ALA A 884 -3.35 22.61 -8.86
CA ALA A 884 -1.99 22.83 -8.37
C ALA A 884 -0.91 22.52 -9.41
N ALA A 885 -1.06 21.48 -10.24
CA ALA A 885 -0.12 21.17 -11.32
C ALA A 885 -0.03 22.29 -12.35
N ARG A 886 -1.18 22.84 -12.78
CA ARG A 886 -1.23 23.98 -13.72
C ARG A 886 -0.67 25.26 -13.11
N VAL A 887 -0.91 25.48 -11.81
CA VAL A 887 -0.28 26.58 -11.06
C VAL A 887 1.23 26.45 -11.01
N MET A 888 1.76 25.26 -10.72
CA MET A 888 3.21 24.99 -10.76
C MET A 888 3.80 25.19 -12.17
N ALA A 889 3.00 24.97 -13.22
CA ALA A 889 3.36 25.26 -14.60
C ALA A 889 3.17 26.73 -15.01
N GLY A 890 2.68 27.61 -14.13
CA GLY A 890 2.66 29.07 -14.30
C GLY A 890 1.29 29.70 -14.59
N GLU A 891 0.19 28.93 -14.52
CA GLU A 891 -1.16 29.52 -14.60
C GLU A 891 -1.58 30.15 -13.25
N PRO A 892 -2.23 31.33 -13.25
CA PRO A 892 -2.72 31.93 -12.00
C PRO A 892 -4.01 31.27 -11.53
N LEU A 893 -4.28 31.33 -10.22
CA LEU A 893 -5.49 30.80 -9.60
C LEU A 893 -6.77 31.44 -10.14
N SER A 894 -6.68 32.69 -10.63
CA SER A 894 -7.80 33.45 -11.20
C SER A 894 -8.42 32.84 -12.47
N VAL A 895 -7.77 31.84 -13.08
CA VAL A 895 -8.32 31.07 -14.23
C VAL A 895 -9.34 30.02 -13.78
N PHE A 896 -9.29 29.58 -12.52
CA PHE A 896 -10.15 28.52 -12.00
C PHE A 896 -11.34 29.10 -11.24
N ASP A 897 -12.49 28.41 -11.30
CA ASP A 897 -13.61 28.71 -10.41
C ASP A 897 -13.34 28.09 -9.03
N LEU A 898 -12.93 28.96 -8.10
CA LEU A 898 -12.55 28.58 -6.73
C LEU A 898 -13.59 29.08 -5.71
N THR A 899 -14.83 29.30 -6.14
CA THR A 899 -15.91 29.78 -5.30
C THR A 899 -16.22 28.79 -4.17
N ASP A 900 -16.22 29.26 -2.92
CA ASP A 900 -16.52 28.45 -1.74
C ASP A 900 -18.05 28.21 -1.66
N HIS A 901 -18.50 27.07 -2.16
CA HIS A 901 -19.92 26.69 -2.14
C HIS A 901 -20.25 25.89 -0.87
N ALA A 902 -21.27 26.33 -0.14
CA ALA A 902 -21.85 25.51 0.93
C ALA A 902 -22.33 24.18 0.35
N ARG A 903 -21.78 23.07 0.85
CA ARG A 903 -22.13 21.72 0.42
C ARG A 903 -23.26 21.16 1.29
N PRO A 904 -24.19 20.38 0.73
CA PRO A 904 -25.32 19.78 1.47
C PRO A 904 -24.92 18.50 2.24
N HIS A 905 -23.63 18.24 2.41
CA HIS A 905 -23.09 16.99 2.94
C HIS A 905 -21.86 17.21 3.82
N VAL A 906 -21.55 16.20 4.62
CA VAL A 906 -20.33 16.02 5.40
C VAL A 906 -19.62 14.76 4.90
N ALA A 907 -18.31 14.85 4.74
CA ALA A 907 -17.44 13.74 4.43
C ALA A 907 -16.55 13.44 5.65
N VAL A 908 -16.42 12.17 6.00
CA VAL A 908 -15.55 11.69 7.07
C VAL A 908 -14.58 10.67 6.51
N LYS A 909 -13.28 10.91 6.67
CA LYS A 909 -12.23 9.94 6.39
C LYS A 909 -11.97 9.10 7.63
N GLU A 910 -11.76 7.80 7.47
CA GLU A 910 -11.33 6.87 8.52
C GLU A 910 -10.13 6.04 8.03
N ALA A 911 -9.21 5.72 8.93
CA ALA A 911 -8.00 4.95 8.66
C ALA A 911 -8.22 3.44 8.83
N VAL A 912 -7.47 2.64 8.06
CA VAL A 912 -7.49 1.17 8.13
C VAL A 912 -6.11 0.64 8.54
N PHE A 913 -6.10 -0.28 9.51
CA PHE A 913 -4.88 -0.70 10.20
C PHE A 913 -4.49 -2.16 9.90
N PRO A 914 -3.19 -2.48 9.80
CA PRO A 914 -2.71 -3.82 9.48
C PRO A 914 -2.45 -4.69 10.72
N PHE A 915 -2.96 -4.34 11.90
CA PHE A 915 -2.57 -5.00 13.16
C PHE A 915 -2.74 -6.52 13.15
N ALA A 916 -3.76 -7.03 12.45
CA ALA A 916 -3.98 -8.48 12.31
C ALA A 916 -2.85 -9.22 11.56
N ARG A 917 -2.02 -8.51 10.79
CA ARG A 917 -0.84 -9.06 10.07
C ARG A 917 0.43 -9.06 10.90
N PHE A 918 0.43 -8.35 12.03
CA PHE A 918 1.59 -8.15 12.90
C PHE A 918 1.29 -8.66 14.32
N PRO A 919 1.31 -9.99 14.54
CA PRO A 919 1.00 -10.57 15.84
C PRO A 919 1.96 -10.06 16.93
N GLY A 920 1.43 -9.83 18.12
CA GLY A 920 2.16 -9.25 19.26
C GLY A 920 2.14 -7.72 19.30
N THR A 921 1.84 -7.05 18.17
CA THR A 921 1.74 -5.59 18.12
C THR A 921 0.54 -5.09 18.92
N ASP A 922 0.75 -4.01 19.68
CA ASP A 922 -0.31 -3.27 20.35
C ASP A 922 -1.04 -2.31 19.39
N ILE A 923 -2.37 -2.23 19.49
CA ILE A 923 -3.23 -1.41 18.61
C ILE A 923 -3.34 0.06 19.05
N VAL A 924 -2.52 0.49 20.02
CA VAL A 924 -2.51 1.88 20.49
C VAL A 924 -1.99 2.80 19.39
N LEU A 925 -2.77 3.85 19.13
CA LEU A 925 -2.42 4.93 18.23
C LEU A 925 -1.48 5.91 18.92
N GLY A 926 -0.60 6.53 18.15
CA GLY A 926 0.38 7.46 18.67
C GLY A 926 0.92 8.39 17.58
N PRO A 927 2.04 9.07 17.83
CA PRO A 927 2.57 10.08 16.93
C PRO A 927 3.26 9.48 15.69
N GLU A 928 3.41 8.16 15.63
CA GLU A 928 3.91 7.43 14.45
C GLU A 928 2.74 6.76 13.73
N MET A 929 2.63 7.03 12.42
CA MET A 929 1.60 6.45 11.55
C MET A 929 1.78 4.94 11.37
N LYS A 930 0.69 4.18 11.44
CA LYS A 930 0.65 2.72 11.25
C LYS A 930 -0.42 2.24 10.25
N SER A 931 -1.36 3.08 9.84
CA SER A 931 -2.40 2.74 8.88
C SER A 931 -1.86 2.48 7.46
N THR A 932 -2.52 1.60 6.72
CA THR A 932 -2.15 1.24 5.34
C THR A 932 -3.03 1.91 4.28
N GLY A 933 -4.23 2.34 4.65
CA GLY A 933 -5.20 2.93 3.74
C GLY A 933 -6.30 3.66 4.48
N GLU A 934 -7.26 4.16 3.70
CA GLU A 934 -8.36 4.97 4.19
C GLU A 934 -9.67 4.69 3.46
N VAL A 935 -10.78 5.04 4.11
CA VAL A 935 -12.12 5.08 3.54
C VAL A 935 -12.78 6.41 3.77
N MET A 936 -13.79 6.72 2.96
CA MET A 936 -14.63 7.91 3.13
C MET A 936 -16.09 7.51 3.32
N GLY A 937 -16.71 8.04 4.37
CA GLY A 937 -18.16 8.07 4.54
C GLY A 937 -18.69 9.46 4.20
N ILE A 938 -19.72 9.52 3.36
CA ILE A 938 -20.36 10.79 2.93
C ILE A 938 -21.86 10.72 3.15
N ASP A 939 -22.41 11.71 3.85
CA ASP A 939 -23.84 11.82 4.12
C ASP A 939 -24.23 13.27 4.44
N THR A 940 -25.51 13.53 4.68
CA THR A 940 -26.07 14.86 4.98
C THR A 940 -25.66 15.43 6.35
N ASP A 941 -25.16 14.59 7.26
CA ASP A 941 -24.70 14.99 8.59
C ASP A 941 -23.49 14.18 9.06
N PHE A 942 -22.77 14.73 10.03
CA PHE A 942 -21.56 14.12 10.59
C PHE A 942 -21.81 12.72 11.19
N PRO A 943 -22.81 12.49 12.07
CA PRO A 943 -23.04 11.16 12.63
C PRO A 943 -23.25 10.05 11.58
N ARG A 944 -23.99 10.32 10.50
CA ARG A 944 -24.20 9.34 9.42
C ARG A 944 -22.95 9.15 8.57
N ALA A 945 -22.24 10.23 8.24
CA ALA A 945 -20.98 10.15 7.52
C ALA A 945 -19.94 9.35 8.33
N PHE A 946 -19.87 9.55 9.65
CA PHE A 946 -19.03 8.76 10.55
C PHE A 946 -19.48 7.29 10.62
N ALA A 947 -20.79 7.01 10.69
CA ALA A 947 -21.29 5.63 10.64
C ALA A 947 -20.86 4.90 9.36
N LYS A 948 -20.92 5.59 8.21
CA LYS A 948 -20.43 5.06 6.93
C LYS A 948 -18.93 4.87 6.92
N SER A 949 -18.14 5.80 7.46
CA SER A 949 -16.68 5.63 7.50
C SER A 949 -16.27 4.44 8.38
N GLN A 950 -16.91 4.24 9.53
CA GLN A 950 -16.72 3.04 10.37
C GLN A 950 -17.03 1.76 9.61
N LEU A 951 -18.20 1.70 8.96
CA LEU A 951 -18.62 0.53 8.20
C LEU A 951 -17.65 0.24 7.04
N GLY A 952 -17.19 1.29 6.34
CA GLY A 952 -16.18 1.19 5.28
C GLY A 952 -14.83 0.66 5.79
N ALA A 953 -14.44 1.00 7.02
CA ALA A 953 -13.23 0.51 7.66
C ALA A 953 -13.37 -0.92 8.24
N GLY A 954 -14.52 -1.56 8.04
CA GLY A 954 -14.81 -2.91 8.55
C GLY A 954 -15.37 -2.95 9.97
N VAL A 955 -15.69 -1.80 10.57
CA VAL A 955 -16.26 -1.69 11.91
C VAL A 955 -17.78 -1.56 11.84
N THR A 956 -18.49 -2.60 12.30
CA THR A 956 -19.95 -2.54 12.45
C THR A 956 -20.31 -1.99 13.82
N LEU A 957 -20.95 -0.82 13.87
CA LEU A 957 -21.43 -0.20 15.11
C LEU A 957 -22.64 -0.99 15.66
N PRO A 958 -22.55 -1.59 16.86
CA PRO A 958 -23.67 -2.31 17.44
C PRO A 958 -24.83 -1.37 17.80
N LEU A 959 -26.08 -1.84 17.67
CA LEU A 959 -27.27 -1.09 18.05
C LEU A 959 -27.85 -1.49 19.42
N SER A 960 -27.34 -2.57 20.01
CA SER A 960 -27.71 -3.06 21.34
C SER A 960 -26.59 -3.93 21.90
N GLY A 961 -26.62 -4.21 23.21
CA GLY A 961 -25.67 -5.10 23.86
C GLY A 961 -25.06 -4.50 25.12
N GLN A 962 -23.86 -4.95 25.47
CA GLN A 962 -23.09 -4.45 26.60
C GLN A 962 -21.85 -3.67 26.14
N VAL A 963 -21.61 -2.55 26.81
CA VAL A 963 -20.43 -1.70 26.61
C VAL A 963 -19.49 -1.85 27.79
N PHE A 964 -18.23 -2.20 27.53
CA PHE A 964 -17.16 -2.23 28.52
C PHE A 964 -16.41 -0.90 28.54
N LEU A 965 -16.33 -0.24 29.70
CA LEU A 965 -15.63 1.02 29.91
C LEU A 965 -14.44 0.86 30.88
N SER A 966 -13.27 1.27 30.42
CA SER A 966 -12.07 1.37 31.24
C SER A 966 -11.23 2.57 30.78
N VAL A 967 -11.49 3.73 31.35
CA VAL A 967 -10.94 5.03 30.91
C VAL A 967 -9.96 5.64 31.91
N ARG A 968 -9.01 6.45 31.43
CA ARG A 968 -8.11 7.27 32.27
C ARG A 968 -8.90 8.32 33.06
N ASP A 969 -8.28 8.87 34.11
CA ASP A 969 -8.97 9.76 35.05
C ASP A 969 -9.48 11.04 34.40
N GLU A 970 -8.72 11.62 33.46
CA GLU A 970 -9.10 12.84 32.72
C GLU A 970 -10.33 12.66 31.84
N ASP A 971 -10.55 11.44 31.32
CA ASP A 971 -11.66 11.14 30.41
C ASP A 971 -12.96 10.83 31.16
N LYS A 972 -12.91 10.62 32.49
CA LYS A 972 -14.09 10.24 33.29
C LYS A 972 -15.28 11.20 33.14
N PRO A 973 -15.11 12.54 33.16
CA PRO A 973 -16.24 13.46 32.94
C PRO A 973 -16.87 13.27 31.56
N ALA A 974 -16.06 13.05 30.51
CA ALA A 974 -16.55 12.81 29.17
C ALA A 974 -17.23 11.43 29.03
N ALA A 975 -16.67 10.41 29.68
CA ALA A 975 -17.21 9.06 29.73
C ALA A 975 -18.57 9.01 30.45
N LEU A 976 -18.84 9.90 31.40
CA LEU A 976 -20.15 10.02 32.04
C LEU A 976 -21.26 10.36 31.03
N THR A 977 -20.99 11.31 30.13
CA THR A 977 -21.94 11.71 29.08
C THR A 977 -22.20 10.54 28.12
N VAL A 978 -21.12 9.90 27.66
CA VAL A 978 -21.17 8.71 26.80
C VAL A 978 -21.98 7.59 27.44
N ALA A 979 -21.72 7.28 28.71
CA ALA A 979 -22.42 6.24 29.47
C ALA A 979 -23.93 6.52 29.58
N ARG A 980 -24.32 7.78 29.85
CA ARG A 980 -25.74 8.17 29.93
C ARG A 980 -26.46 8.03 28.59
N GLN A 981 -25.82 8.45 27.49
CA GLN A 981 -26.39 8.31 26.14
C GLN A 981 -26.57 6.85 25.76
N LEU A 982 -25.57 6.00 26.01
CA LEU A 982 -25.64 4.55 25.76
C LEU A 982 -26.76 3.88 26.55
N LEU A 983 -26.90 4.18 27.86
CA LEU A 983 -28.01 3.69 28.67
C LEU A 983 -29.37 4.17 28.13
N GLY A 984 -29.47 5.43 27.74
CA GLY A 984 -30.68 6.00 27.13
C GLY A 984 -31.09 5.28 25.84
N MET A 985 -30.12 4.72 25.12
CA MET A 985 -30.34 3.89 23.93
C MET A 985 -30.57 2.40 24.24
N GLY A 986 -30.56 1.99 25.51
CA GLY A 986 -30.85 0.62 25.94
C GLY A 986 -29.64 -0.32 26.02
N PHE A 987 -28.41 0.19 25.98
CA PHE A 987 -27.23 -0.61 26.26
C PHE A 987 -27.12 -0.91 27.76
N SER A 988 -26.43 -2.00 28.12
CA SER A 988 -25.94 -2.22 29.48
C SER A 988 -24.47 -1.82 29.59
N LEU A 989 -24.02 -1.42 30.78
CA LEU A 989 -22.64 -0.98 31.00
C LEU A 989 -21.89 -1.95 31.92
N MET A 990 -20.64 -2.22 31.57
CA MET A 990 -19.66 -2.92 32.39
C MET A 990 -18.42 -2.04 32.54
N ALA A 991 -17.78 -1.97 33.72
CA ALA A 991 -16.58 -1.15 33.88
C ALA A 991 -15.57 -1.69 34.91
N THR A 992 -14.30 -1.34 34.75
CA THR A 992 -13.26 -1.65 35.75
C THR A 992 -13.45 -0.80 37.00
N GLY A 993 -12.93 -1.27 38.15
CA GLY A 993 -13.27 -0.70 39.47
C GLY A 993 -13.08 0.82 39.65
N GLY A 994 -12.13 1.45 38.95
CA GLY A 994 -11.93 2.90 38.99
C GLY A 994 -12.98 3.69 38.20
N THR A 995 -13.35 3.20 37.01
CA THR A 995 -14.40 3.77 36.17
C THR A 995 -15.79 3.49 36.74
N ALA A 996 -16.04 2.26 37.20
CA ALA A 996 -17.32 1.85 37.81
C ALA A 996 -17.69 2.74 39.00
N ARG A 997 -16.75 2.93 39.95
CA ARG A 997 -16.97 3.77 41.13
C ARG A 997 -17.31 5.22 40.77
N PHE A 998 -16.65 5.76 39.74
CA PHE A 998 -16.94 7.12 39.29
C PHE A 998 -18.36 7.24 38.70
N LEU A 999 -18.79 6.27 37.90
CA LEU A 999 -20.13 6.23 37.32
C LEU A 999 -21.22 6.02 38.41
N GLU A 1000 -21.01 5.09 39.34
CA GLU A 1000 -21.90 4.84 40.48
C GLU A 1000 -22.10 6.11 41.33
N ASN A 1001 -21.01 6.83 41.64
CA ASN A 1001 -21.07 8.11 42.37
C ASN A 1001 -21.87 9.19 41.63
N ASN A 1002 -22.01 9.08 40.31
CA ASN A 1002 -22.80 9.98 39.45
C ASN A 1002 -24.17 9.39 39.08
N GLN A 1003 -24.64 8.39 39.83
CA GLN A 1003 -25.95 7.74 39.69
C GLN A 1003 -26.16 7.06 38.33
N VAL A 1004 -25.08 6.55 37.73
CA VAL A 1004 -25.13 5.78 36.48
C VAL A 1004 -25.01 4.29 36.78
N PRO A 1005 -26.04 3.46 36.48
CA PRO A 1005 -25.96 2.01 36.65
C PRO A 1005 -24.85 1.39 35.80
N VAL A 1006 -23.99 0.58 36.43
CA VAL A 1006 -22.88 -0.11 35.77
C VAL A 1006 -22.52 -1.40 36.51
N ASN A 1007 -22.21 -2.45 35.77
CA ASN A 1007 -21.71 -3.71 36.32
C ASN A 1007 -20.20 -3.62 36.50
N ARG A 1008 -19.71 -3.77 37.73
CA ARG A 1008 -18.27 -3.79 38.00
C ARG A 1008 -17.66 -5.13 37.54
N THR A 1009 -16.54 -5.08 36.82
CA THR A 1009 -15.72 -6.24 36.43
C THR A 1009 -14.27 -6.13 36.93
N TYR A 1010 -13.52 -7.23 36.84
CA TYR A 1010 -12.11 -7.34 37.25
C TYR A 1010 -11.17 -7.17 36.06
N LYS A 1011 -9.96 -6.68 36.32
CA LYS A 1011 -8.84 -6.71 35.36
C LYS A 1011 -8.15 -8.09 35.38
N VAL A 1012 -7.49 -8.46 34.28
CA VAL A 1012 -6.71 -9.72 34.20
C VAL A 1012 -5.70 -9.84 35.35
N ARG A 1013 -4.94 -8.76 35.62
CA ARG A 1013 -3.95 -8.68 36.71
C ARG A 1013 -4.52 -8.83 38.13
N GLU A 1014 -5.83 -8.69 38.32
CA GLU A 1014 -6.46 -8.85 39.64
C GLU A 1014 -6.65 -10.33 40.01
N GLY A 1015 -6.37 -11.26 39.08
CA GLY A 1015 -6.29 -12.70 39.34
C GLY A 1015 -7.63 -13.38 39.67
N ARG A 1016 -8.76 -12.69 39.45
CA ARG A 1016 -10.11 -13.19 39.75
C ARG A 1016 -10.93 -13.35 38.46
N ARG A 1017 -11.68 -14.45 38.36
CA ARG A 1017 -12.54 -14.77 37.21
C ARG A 1017 -14.05 -14.77 37.58
N PRO A 1018 -14.94 -14.44 36.62
CA PRO A 1018 -14.63 -13.92 35.28
C PRO A 1018 -14.08 -12.49 35.34
N HIS A 1019 -13.07 -12.19 34.53
CA HIS A 1019 -12.54 -10.83 34.32
C HIS A 1019 -12.98 -10.27 32.97
N CYS A 1020 -12.71 -8.99 32.69
CA CYS A 1020 -13.15 -8.31 31.46
C CYS A 1020 -12.84 -9.08 30.16
N VAL A 1021 -11.64 -9.68 30.05
CA VAL A 1021 -11.26 -10.49 28.88
C VAL A 1021 -12.07 -11.78 28.77
N ASP A 1022 -12.47 -12.43 29.87
CA ASP A 1022 -13.32 -13.63 29.83
C ASP A 1022 -14.70 -13.27 29.27
N GLU A 1023 -15.25 -12.12 29.70
CA GLU A 1023 -16.55 -11.60 29.23
C GLU A 1023 -16.52 -11.24 27.74
N MET A 1024 -15.41 -10.67 27.27
CA MET A 1024 -15.19 -10.40 25.84
C MET A 1024 -15.12 -11.69 25.02
N ILE A 1025 -14.33 -12.67 25.47
CA ILE A 1025 -14.21 -13.98 24.81
C ILE A 1025 -15.56 -14.73 24.79
N SER A 1026 -16.37 -14.56 25.83
CA SER A 1026 -17.70 -15.18 25.95
C SER A 1026 -18.77 -14.49 25.09
N GLY A 1027 -18.42 -13.43 24.36
CA GLY A 1027 -19.36 -12.68 23.50
C GLY A 1027 -20.34 -11.80 24.28
N HIS A 1028 -20.10 -11.54 25.57
CA HIS A 1028 -20.99 -10.70 26.38
C HIS A 1028 -20.77 -9.20 26.13
N VAL A 1029 -19.65 -8.79 25.55
CA VAL A 1029 -19.28 -7.38 25.28
C VAL A 1029 -19.33 -7.10 23.78
N GLN A 1030 -20.06 -6.04 23.38
CA GLN A 1030 -20.17 -5.62 21.98
C GLN A 1030 -19.37 -4.36 21.67
N ILE A 1031 -19.11 -3.50 22.66
CA ILE A 1031 -18.31 -2.27 22.50
C ILE A 1031 -17.29 -2.18 23.62
N VAL A 1032 -16.03 -1.87 23.29
CA VAL A 1032 -14.95 -1.60 24.24
C VAL A 1032 -14.52 -0.14 24.14
N ILE A 1033 -14.59 0.60 25.24
CA ILE A 1033 -14.04 1.96 25.36
C ILE A 1033 -12.88 1.89 26.35
N ASN A 1034 -11.66 1.90 25.84
CA ASN A 1034 -10.45 1.78 26.66
C ASN A 1034 -9.44 2.89 26.37
N THR A 1035 -9.40 3.90 27.24
CA THR A 1035 -8.40 4.97 27.17
C THR A 1035 -7.33 4.79 28.25
N THR A 1036 -6.06 5.05 27.91
CA THR A 1036 -4.91 4.73 28.76
C THR A 1036 -3.93 5.90 28.84
N GLU A 1037 -3.21 6.00 29.96
CA GLU A 1037 -2.17 7.01 30.17
C GLU A 1037 -0.97 6.40 30.88
N GLY A 1038 0.23 6.69 30.38
CA GLY A 1038 1.51 6.18 30.91
C GLY A 1038 1.82 4.73 30.52
N ALA A 1039 3.11 4.40 30.51
CA ALA A 1039 3.62 3.11 30.02
C ALA A 1039 3.09 1.90 30.80
N GLN A 1040 2.94 1.99 32.13
CA GLN A 1040 2.45 0.88 32.94
C GLN A 1040 0.97 0.57 32.67
N SER A 1041 0.12 1.61 32.58
CA SER A 1041 -1.31 1.43 32.26
C SER A 1041 -1.50 0.84 30.88
N LEU A 1042 -0.67 1.28 29.91
CA LEU A 1042 -0.66 0.76 28.54
C LEU A 1042 -0.36 -0.75 28.53
N LYS A 1043 0.71 -1.17 29.22
CA LYS A 1043 1.07 -2.58 29.36
C LYS A 1043 -0.02 -3.40 30.05
N ASP A 1044 -0.60 -2.89 31.13
CA ASP A 1044 -1.61 -3.60 31.93
C ASP A 1044 -2.97 -3.74 31.24
N SER A 1045 -3.18 -3.04 30.12
CA SER A 1045 -4.42 -3.07 29.33
C SER A 1045 -4.24 -3.69 27.95
N TRP A 1046 -3.04 -4.20 27.65
CA TRP A 1046 -2.73 -4.87 26.39
C TRP A 1046 -3.70 -6.02 26.09
N ASP A 1047 -3.97 -6.89 27.08
CA ASP A 1047 -4.86 -8.05 26.91
C ASP A 1047 -6.27 -7.63 26.45
N ILE A 1048 -6.78 -6.49 26.93
CA ILE A 1048 -8.12 -5.97 26.56
C ILE A 1048 -8.13 -5.60 25.08
N ARG A 1049 -7.15 -4.80 24.66
CA ARG A 1049 -7.04 -4.32 23.29
C ARG A 1049 -6.77 -5.45 22.31
N HIS A 1050 -5.84 -6.33 22.66
CA HIS A 1050 -5.51 -7.50 21.86
C HIS A 1050 -6.73 -8.41 21.66
N THR A 1051 -7.48 -8.70 22.74
CA THR A 1051 -8.72 -9.49 22.64
C THR A 1051 -9.78 -8.80 21.79
N ALA A 1052 -9.92 -7.47 21.88
CA ALA A 1052 -10.87 -6.72 21.06
C ALA A 1052 -10.54 -6.86 19.57
N LEU A 1053 -9.27 -6.76 19.20
CA LEU A 1053 -8.80 -6.97 17.83
C LEU A 1053 -9.05 -8.42 17.37
N GLU A 1054 -8.60 -9.41 18.14
CA GLU A 1054 -8.70 -10.83 17.75
C GLU A 1054 -10.15 -11.31 17.59
N ARG A 1055 -11.07 -10.76 18.40
CA ARG A 1055 -12.50 -11.11 18.39
C ARG A 1055 -13.34 -10.19 17.50
N ASN A 1056 -12.71 -9.24 16.80
CA ASN A 1056 -13.38 -8.23 15.99
C ASN A 1056 -14.50 -7.48 16.76
N ILE A 1057 -14.23 -7.13 18.03
CA ILE A 1057 -15.14 -6.36 18.87
C ILE A 1057 -14.93 -4.88 18.57
N CYS A 1058 -16.03 -4.14 18.33
CA CYS A 1058 -16.00 -2.69 18.13
C CYS A 1058 -15.31 -2.02 19.31
N HIS A 1059 -14.25 -1.25 19.06
CA HIS A 1059 -13.46 -0.67 20.14
C HIS A 1059 -12.96 0.74 19.82
N PHE A 1060 -12.81 1.56 20.87
CA PHE A 1060 -12.31 2.93 20.79
C PHE A 1060 -11.26 3.15 21.87
N THR A 1061 -10.09 3.65 21.45
CA THR A 1061 -8.95 3.95 22.32
C THR A 1061 -8.88 5.42 22.74
N THR A 1062 -9.76 6.26 22.17
CA THR A 1062 -9.91 7.68 22.51
C THR A 1062 -11.34 7.99 22.94
N ILE A 1063 -11.50 8.95 23.84
CA ILE A 1063 -12.84 9.36 24.31
C ILE A 1063 -13.61 10.16 23.25
N ALA A 1064 -12.90 10.84 22.34
CA ALA A 1064 -13.49 11.57 21.23
C ALA A 1064 -14.07 10.62 20.17
N GLY A 1065 -13.33 9.57 19.78
CA GLY A 1065 -13.84 8.51 18.92
C GLY A 1065 -15.08 7.82 19.51
N ALA A 1066 -15.07 7.53 20.82
CA ALA A 1066 -16.24 6.99 21.50
C ALA A 1066 -17.47 7.90 21.44
N ARG A 1067 -17.30 9.23 21.53
CA ARG A 1067 -18.41 10.20 21.39
C ARG A 1067 -18.97 10.22 19.96
N ALA A 1068 -18.09 10.22 18.95
CA ALA A 1068 -18.50 10.16 17.55
C ALA A 1068 -19.28 8.87 17.26
N ALA A 1069 -18.80 7.73 17.77
CA ALA A 1069 -19.47 6.43 17.64
C ALA A 1069 -20.84 6.40 18.30
N VAL A 1070 -21.00 6.97 19.50
CA VAL A 1070 -22.30 7.06 20.18
C VAL A 1070 -23.29 7.92 19.39
N ALA A 1071 -22.85 9.06 18.85
CA ALA A 1071 -23.69 9.89 17.99
C ALA A 1071 -24.11 9.16 16.70
N ALA A 1072 -23.19 8.40 16.10
CA ALA A 1072 -23.47 7.56 14.95
C ALA A 1072 -24.48 6.45 15.27
N ILE A 1073 -24.35 5.75 16.40
CA ILE A 1073 -25.32 4.74 16.86
C ILE A 1073 -26.71 5.37 17.05
N GLU A 1074 -26.78 6.55 17.64
CA GLU A 1074 -28.04 7.29 17.79
C GLU A 1074 -28.66 7.64 16.44
N ALA A 1075 -27.85 8.04 15.45
CA ALA A 1075 -28.31 8.28 14.09
C ALA A 1075 -28.84 7.02 13.41
N LEU A 1076 -28.14 5.89 13.52
CA LEU A 1076 -28.55 4.59 12.97
C LEU A 1076 -29.86 4.07 13.59
N LYS A 1077 -30.10 4.34 14.88
CA LYS A 1077 -31.38 4.01 15.53
C LYS A 1077 -32.56 4.84 15.02
N ARG A 1078 -32.32 6.04 14.47
CA ARG A 1078 -33.37 6.91 13.93
C ARG A 1078 -33.77 6.54 12.51
N GLY A 1079 -32.90 5.88 11.74
CA GLY A 1079 -33.21 5.43 10.38
C GLY A 1079 -32.01 4.76 9.69
N PRO A 1080 -32.25 4.01 8.60
CA PRO A 1080 -31.19 3.35 7.86
C PRO A 1080 -30.28 4.35 7.15
N LEU A 1081 -29.06 3.90 6.81
CA LEU A 1081 -28.16 4.62 5.90
C LEU A 1081 -28.72 4.56 4.47
N GLU A 1082 -28.49 5.59 3.67
CA GLU A 1082 -28.83 5.62 2.24
C GLU A 1082 -27.57 5.74 1.39
N ALA A 1083 -27.60 5.24 0.14
CA ALA A 1083 -26.47 5.34 -0.78
C ALA A 1083 -26.68 6.49 -1.79
N GLN A 1084 -25.63 7.26 -2.08
CA GLN A 1084 -25.69 8.31 -3.09
C GLN A 1084 -24.36 8.49 -3.83
N SER A 1085 -24.43 8.72 -5.14
CA SER A 1085 -23.26 8.97 -5.99
C SER A 1085 -22.70 10.37 -5.79
N LEU A 1086 -21.38 10.52 -6.02
CA LEU A 1086 -20.67 11.79 -5.97
C LEU A 1086 -21.28 12.82 -6.92
N GLN A 1087 -21.62 12.41 -8.14
CA GLN A 1087 -22.23 13.28 -9.17
C GLN A 1087 -23.49 13.96 -8.63
N ARG A 1088 -24.33 13.24 -7.88
CA ARG A 1088 -25.52 13.81 -7.24
C ARG A 1088 -25.22 14.73 -6.07
N TYR A 1089 -24.24 14.41 -5.21
CA TYR A 1089 -23.82 15.32 -4.14
C TYR A 1089 -23.33 16.66 -4.68
N PHE A 1090 -22.70 16.67 -5.86
CA PHE A 1090 -22.20 17.89 -6.50
C PHE A 1090 -23.22 18.64 -7.36
N GLY A 1091 -24.45 18.12 -7.48
CA GLY A 1091 -25.50 18.73 -8.28
C GLY A 1091 -25.32 18.59 -9.80
N ALA A 1092 -24.47 17.65 -10.25
CA ALA A 1092 -24.43 17.23 -11.65
C ALA A 1092 -25.58 16.24 -11.89
N ALA A 1093 -26.53 16.63 -12.74
CA ALA A 1093 -27.71 15.85 -13.10
C ALA A 1093 -27.39 14.82 -14.20
#